data_AF-A0AAN6NV21-F1
#
_entry.id   AF-A0AAN6NV21-F1
#
_cell.length_a   1.000
_cell.length_b   1.000
_cell.length_c   1.000
_cell.angle_alpha   90.00
_cell.angle_beta   90.00
_cell.angle_gamma   90.00
#
_symmetry.space_group_name_H-M   'P 1'
#
loop_
_entity.id
_entity.type
_entity.pdbx_description
1 polymer ?
#
loop_
_entity_poly.entity_id
_entity_poly.type
_entity_poly.pdbx_seq_one_letter_code
_entity_poly.pdbx_strand_id
1 'polypeptide(L)'
;MSGHDIPIQLLDGGSMDVQHMDTAMNLDDVDVDLFGDSVMVDTALDGLSASRPMPSKHLRQRLDDLRTHGCHQAIAWSRQGTIASITKDGRSVEFRFLRCRPEDAGWELSEPYVYSTAVIPMHTTAGPIVHLAWSNTHELAVVDAVGRITILNLTIMLNRPFITRKWDGDPVDDLHAVVGCYWLPVFHPRQFNSLYGPAVWVQPEDAKALGDGLYKYEISYTKTTGPHHPNPNRNALVSITTNGLLRLVFLNNNGRLEETAIELESITSSDDLITHAALCNDRNTLLIALATASRQLRIVRAMISWGNDKPSEKQAHPPNATLTPSMLEHHVAVAPWLQHDSNDPVLDESMSQLSLIEFLPSIPKDKNLQAHYNPVVLTVRSHLPVEGASMYEQEPTSVIDRWEVVSEQPQTLHPAFAQLNTGNSTTNPNPMTRLRKLDSVVIPKIVVSVQVMYLGKVVCFAFSDGTIQYRDRVTMMEMFNEHSVHRVLSPHDVGFQYANDTPCLQVAFSPTNCSYVQISEDWDIKWNSMRYTTDPSTALQGAQQSAVMAALILALSSAITASNNFDDILAMARPFNENSHFAATWVRDTVNLLKMNFDFSDEAHHDSLIRNPFLQMCLSILNHMSFRGEFQPRSYEGKLSFLILQVRNFIVLVSLSLNTPKSLGISPLDESEVVEVLVGCVTWAHTLMGWMVDCLFDLADDPAFMSILNEQKRFPDLASFLKARGDVSLHLLCCSSARGLITAACRRLAHLEGMSFRAVRYWEANRLKTENNDCSGGGKALPDSLYFAYQKMQHAAQACLIKVQEFERILQGFAQDVRTAYQMSLSRRQSGSQQPPQQHPSPQQNKNQQPQNAEDQFIKKAQAHCELDMLLGANPPPCFREVLLKFFTQTLPVFKSHVDPAKLYFANYEILDIEENPRILAARKARRKYIDVFTRREITFPTTSSGDATRGASSGAGGGGGEEDVKREGAGAAGEGQTPNPNTLAPGGGGISIKVELGAGSGSTPNLKGGISTPAGGGGSGGGNPNKATGNNATGAANAAPNGAGAGGGGGANNNNTATGTENPSNQWRRCVRCTSVMEDSPGNHSKAGFTFVLAQQRKCSCGAWWALVPKATTTGSTGQGSTATEEEGE
;
A
#
# COMPACT_ATOMS: atom_id res chain seq x y z
N MET A 1 36.09 6.81 -56.75
CA MET A 1 36.11 7.11 -58.20
C MET A 1 35.32 8.40 -58.40
N SER A 2 35.99 9.41 -58.98
CA SER A 2 35.52 10.69 -59.57
C SER A 2 34.44 11.49 -58.79
N GLY A 3 34.65 12.71 -58.29
CA GLY A 3 35.56 13.79 -58.70
C GLY A 3 34.96 14.62 -59.83
N HIS A 4 34.46 15.83 -59.54
CA HIS A 4 34.88 17.08 -60.20
C HIS A 4 34.17 18.36 -59.70
N ASP A 5 35.01 19.20 -59.11
CA ASP A 5 35.18 20.67 -59.09
C ASP A 5 34.31 21.63 -59.95
N ILE A 6 33.87 22.70 -59.24
CA ILE A 6 33.93 24.18 -59.43
C ILE A 6 34.28 24.79 -60.82
N PRO A 7 33.84 26.05 -61.12
CA PRO A 7 34.69 27.22 -60.80
C PRO A 7 33.99 28.52 -60.31
N ILE A 8 34.86 29.38 -59.75
CA ILE A 8 34.73 30.67 -59.03
C ILE A 8 34.63 31.89 -59.98
N GLN A 9 34.03 33.00 -59.53
CA GLN A 9 34.50 34.41 -59.71
C GLN A 9 33.70 35.36 -58.78
N LEU A 10 34.25 35.86 -57.66
CA LEU A 10 35.06 37.08 -57.46
C LEU A 10 34.35 38.41 -57.81
N LEU A 11 34.08 39.25 -56.80
CA LEU A 11 34.47 40.68 -56.76
C LEU A 11 34.27 41.27 -55.34
N ASP A 12 35.33 41.94 -54.88
CA ASP A 12 35.54 42.58 -53.58
C ASP A 12 34.74 43.88 -53.36
N GLY A 13 34.40 44.11 -52.08
CA GLY A 13 34.86 45.25 -51.29
C GLY A 13 34.53 46.68 -51.73
N GLY A 14 33.62 47.33 -50.98
CA GLY A 14 33.43 48.78 -50.98
C GLY A 14 32.95 49.27 -49.61
N SER A 15 33.84 49.99 -48.94
CA SER A 15 33.77 50.55 -47.58
C SER A 15 32.87 51.80 -47.45
N MET A 16 32.50 52.09 -46.19
CA MET A 16 32.32 53.40 -45.54
C MET A 16 30.91 53.98 -45.26
N ASP A 17 30.60 53.93 -43.96
CA ASP A 17 30.23 55.04 -43.06
C ASP A 17 28.85 55.75 -43.10
N VAL A 18 28.11 55.48 -42.01
CA VAL A 18 27.69 56.41 -40.92
C VAL A 18 26.62 57.50 -41.19
N GLN A 19 25.62 57.46 -40.29
CA GLN A 19 24.78 58.53 -39.70
C GLN A 19 23.37 58.83 -40.23
N HIS A 20 22.40 58.55 -39.33
CA HIS A 20 21.32 59.45 -38.83
C HIS A 20 20.47 60.24 -39.85
N MET A 21 19.15 60.00 -39.91
CA MET A 21 18.12 60.69 -39.10
C MET A 21 16.71 60.34 -39.57
N ASP A 22 15.83 60.31 -38.58
CA ASP A 22 14.36 60.34 -38.59
C ASP A 22 13.69 61.02 -39.79
N THR A 23 12.58 60.45 -40.30
CA THR A 23 11.26 61.11 -40.15
C THR A 23 10.12 60.14 -40.47
N ALA A 24 9.16 60.08 -39.55
CA ALA A 24 7.85 59.47 -39.75
C ALA A 24 7.03 60.22 -40.81
N MET A 25 6.29 59.50 -41.66
CA MET A 25 5.02 59.97 -42.18
C MET A 25 3.98 58.87 -42.11
N ASN A 26 2.93 59.23 -41.37
CA ASN A 26 1.69 58.54 -41.12
C ASN A 26 0.78 58.68 -42.35
N LEU A 27 0.20 57.58 -42.84
CA LEU A 27 -0.92 57.59 -43.79
C LEU A 27 -1.82 56.38 -43.47
N ASP A 28 -2.78 56.65 -42.58
CA ASP A 28 -4.01 55.88 -42.44
C ASP A 28 -4.87 55.96 -43.72
N ASP A 29 -5.79 55.01 -43.82
CA ASP A 29 -6.96 54.93 -44.70
C ASP A 29 -6.76 54.50 -46.16
N VAL A 30 -6.78 53.18 -46.38
CA VAL A 30 -7.70 52.57 -47.36
C VAL A 30 -8.19 51.21 -46.85
N ASP A 31 -9.41 51.19 -46.30
CA ASP A 31 -10.19 49.97 -46.08
C ASP A 31 -10.64 49.38 -47.42
N VAL A 32 -10.18 48.17 -47.74
CA VAL A 32 -10.83 47.31 -48.74
C VAL A 32 -11.01 45.92 -48.12
N ASP A 33 -12.21 45.72 -47.61
CA ASP A 33 -12.72 44.46 -47.11
C ASP A 33 -12.90 43.46 -48.28
N LEU A 34 -12.01 42.46 -48.34
CA LEU A 34 -12.02 41.40 -49.35
C LEU A 34 -11.87 40.02 -48.68
N PHE A 35 -12.65 39.74 -47.63
CA PHE A 35 -12.77 38.39 -47.10
C PHE A 35 -14.23 38.00 -46.87
N GLY A 36 -14.74 37.18 -47.78
CA GLY A 36 -15.79 36.22 -47.42
C GLY A 36 -15.17 35.07 -46.64
N ASP A 37 -15.89 34.66 -45.58
CA ASP A 37 -15.69 33.53 -44.66
C ASP A 37 -14.72 33.75 -43.48
N SER A 38 -15.32 34.15 -42.35
CA SER A 38 -14.71 34.21 -41.02
C SER A 38 -14.44 32.81 -40.46
N VAL A 39 -13.18 32.38 -40.49
CA VAL A 39 -12.66 31.30 -39.65
C VAL A 39 -11.30 31.74 -39.09
N MET A 40 -11.24 31.93 -37.76
CA MET A 40 -10.03 31.88 -36.92
C MET A 40 -8.89 32.85 -37.29
N VAL A 41 -9.03 34.14 -37.01
CA VAL A 41 -7.90 35.11 -37.02
C VAL A 41 -7.70 35.85 -35.69
N ASP A 42 -8.55 35.64 -34.68
CA ASP A 42 -8.38 36.31 -33.37
C ASP A 42 -7.42 35.61 -32.39
N THR A 43 -6.82 34.46 -32.74
CA THR A 43 -5.85 33.75 -31.89
C THR A 43 -4.40 33.81 -32.38
N ALA A 44 -4.12 34.49 -33.50
CA ALA A 44 -2.76 34.53 -34.06
C ALA A 44 -2.01 35.85 -33.80
N LEU A 45 -2.68 36.93 -33.38
CA LEU A 45 -2.01 38.21 -33.06
C LEU A 45 -1.75 38.44 -31.56
N ASP A 46 -2.47 37.79 -30.65
CA ASP A 46 -2.20 37.84 -29.20
C ASP A 46 -0.96 37.03 -28.78
N GLY A 47 -0.39 36.25 -29.69
CA GLY A 47 0.81 35.43 -29.45
C GLY A 47 2.15 36.17 -29.56
N LEU A 48 2.17 37.45 -29.96
CA LEU A 48 3.42 38.16 -30.26
C LEU A 48 3.83 39.27 -29.27
N SER A 49 3.16 39.41 -28.12
CA SER A 49 3.61 40.38 -27.08
C SER A 49 3.17 40.09 -25.64
N ALA A 50 2.87 38.83 -25.29
CA ALA A 50 2.75 38.46 -23.88
C ALA A 50 4.16 38.17 -23.30
N SER A 51 4.71 39.11 -22.53
CA SER A 51 5.94 38.89 -21.75
C SER A 51 5.78 37.64 -20.87
N ARG A 52 6.58 36.59 -21.10
CA ARG A 52 6.65 35.46 -20.16
C ARG A 52 7.07 36.02 -18.79
N PRO A 53 6.40 35.65 -17.69
CA PRO A 53 6.77 36.14 -16.37
C PRO A 53 8.21 35.73 -16.05
N MET A 54 8.97 36.69 -15.51
CA MET A 54 10.34 36.44 -15.05
C MET A 54 10.39 35.28 -14.04
N PRO A 55 11.48 34.48 -14.01
CA PRO A 55 11.63 33.42 -13.03
C PRO A 55 11.43 33.94 -11.60
N SER A 56 10.64 33.25 -10.79
CA SER A 56 10.34 33.67 -9.43
C SER A 56 11.59 33.66 -8.54
N LYS A 57 11.60 34.51 -7.51
CA LYS A 57 12.65 34.51 -6.49
C LYS A 57 12.78 33.15 -5.79
N HIS A 58 11.66 32.46 -5.59
CA HIS A 58 11.62 31.14 -4.96
C HIS A 58 12.30 30.08 -5.83
N LEU A 59 12.07 30.11 -7.16
CA LEU A 59 12.73 29.19 -8.09
C LEU A 59 14.24 29.44 -8.16
N ARG A 60 14.68 30.71 -8.15
CA ARG A 60 16.11 31.05 -8.10
C ARG A 60 16.78 30.51 -6.85
N GLN A 61 16.18 30.77 -5.68
CA GLN A 61 16.70 30.24 -4.42
C GLN A 61 16.76 28.70 -4.42
N ARG A 62 15.71 28.04 -4.94
CA ARG A 62 15.71 26.58 -5.09
C ARG A 62 16.87 26.09 -5.96
N LEU A 63 17.17 26.78 -7.05
CA LEU A 63 18.25 26.39 -7.95
C LEU A 63 19.63 26.61 -7.31
N ASP A 64 19.80 27.67 -6.53
CA ASP A 64 21.04 27.93 -5.78
C ASP A 64 21.27 26.88 -4.69
N ASP A 65 20.21 26.44 -4.00
CA ASP A 65 20.29 25.33 -3.06
C ASP A 65 20.73 24.02 -3.76
N LEU A 66 20.12 23.74 -4.91
CA LEU A 66 20.46 22.57 -5.74
C LEU A 66 21.90 22.63 -6.26
N ARG A 67 22.43 23.81 -6.58
CA ARG A 67 23.81 23.97 -7.07
C ARG A 67 24.87 23.69 -6.03
N THR A 68 24.53 23.88 -4.76
CA THR A 68 25.47 23.80 -3.63
C THR A 68 25.35 22.48 -2.87
N HIS A 69 24.21 21.79 -2.94
CA HIS A 69 23.93 20.60 -2.13
C HIS A 69 23.26 19.47 -2.95
N GLY A 70 23.91 18.30 -3.01
CA GLY A 70 23.36 17.14 -3.73
C GLY A 70 22.14 16.46 -3.10
N CYS A 71 21.98 16.51 -1.76
CA CYS A 71 20.81 15.97 -1.07
C CYS A 71 19.94 17.10 -0.53
N HIS A 72 18.99 17.56 -1.34
CA HIS A 72 18.11 18.68 -1.01
C HIS A 72 16.66 18.40 -1.43
N GLN A 73 16.08 17.32 -0.91
CA GLN A 73 14.73 16.84 -1.25
C GLN A 73 13.77 17.07 -0.07
N ALA A 74 12.91 18.07 -0.20
CA ALA A 74 11.97 18.49 0.83
C ALA A 74 10.61 17.77 0.77
N ILE A 75 10.35 16.95 -0.25
CA ILE A 75 9.14 16.13 -0.35
C ILE A 75 9.48 14.73 -0.88
N ALA A 76 8.91 13.69 -0.26
CA ALA A 76 9.15 12.31 -0.65
C ALA A 76 7.90 11.42 -0.42
N TRP A 77 7.65 10.46 -1.31
CA TRP A 77 6.50 9.57 -1.25
C TRP A 77 6.94 8.11 -1.02
N SER A 78 6.45 7.51 0.07
CA SER A 78 6.73 6.11 0.43
C SER A 78 6.00 5.11 -0.45
N ARG A 79 6.54 3.87 -0.51
CA ARG A 79 5.86 2.73 -1.17
C ARG A 79 4.53 2.35 -0.53
N GLN A 80 4.22 2.80 0.69
CA GLN A 80 2.95 2.49 1.36
C GLN A 80 1.88 3.57 1.24
N GLY A 81 2.21 4.70 0.62
CA GLY A 81 1.25 5.77 0.36
C GLY A 81 1.36 6.98 1.29
N THR A 82 2.27 6.97 2.27
CA THR A 82 2.60 8.18 3.06
C THR A 82 3.48 9.12 2.25
N ILE A 83 3.14 10.40 2.25
CA ILE A 83 3.90 11.53 1.74
C ILE A 83 4.50 12.25 2.95
N ALA A 84 5.81 12.48 2.93
CA ALA A 84 6.49 13.32 3.91
C ALA A 84 7.00 14.59 3.25
N SER A 85 6.88 15.71 3.93
CA SER A 85 7.39 17.01 3.47
C SER A 85 8.00 17.79 4.62
N ILE A 86 8.98 18.63 4.30
CA ILE A 86 9.60 19.57 5.23
C ILE A 86 8.71 20.82 5.30
N THR A 87 8.44 21.30 6.52
CA THR A 87 7.70 22.55 6.73
C THR A 87 8.49 23.74 6.18
N LYS A 88 7.79 24.82 5.80
CA LYS A 88 8.40 26.03 5.19
C LYS A 88 9.54 26.65 6.02
N ASP A 89 9.52 26.49 7.34
CA ASP A 89 10.55 26.97 8.25
C ASP A 89 11.79 26.05 8.35
N GLY A 90 11.76 24.87 7.72
CA GLY A 90 12.82 23.88 7.75
C GLY A 90 12.97 23.15 9.10
N ARG A 91 12.01 23.27 10.02
CA ARG A 91 12.18 22.76 11.41
C ARG A 91 11.40 21.50 11.74
N SER A 92 10.44 21.12 10.90
CA SER A 92 9.57 19.98 11.16
C SER A 92 9.30 19.20 9.88
N VAL A 93 8.81 17.98 10.06
CA VAL A 93 8.33 17.13 8.97
C VAL A 93 6.82 16.99 9.16
N GLU A 94 6.06 17.18 8.09
CA GLU A 94 4.64 16.87 8.06
C GLU A 94 4.36 15.62 7.21
N PHE A 95 3.28 14.93 7.54
CA PHE A 95 2.85 13.71 6.86
C PHE A 95 1.46 13.90 6.26
N ARG A 96 1.33 13.53 4.99
CA ARG A 96 0.06 13.48 4.25
C ARG A 96 -0.10 12.10 3.58
N PHE A 97 -1.30 11.80 3.11
CA PHE A 97 -1.59 10.57 2.38
C PHE A 97 -2.85 10.77 1.54
N LEU A 98 -3.04 9.93 0.52
CA LEU A 98 -4.30 9.92 -0.23
C LEU A 98 -5.38 9.25 0.60
N ARG A 99 -6.58 9.82 0.61
CA ARG A 99 -7.73 9.23 1.27
C ARG A 99 -9.00 9.36 0.43
N CYS A 100 -9.84 8.34 0.55
CA CYS A 100 -11.20 8.29 0.07
C CYS A 100 -12.08 9.19 0.97
N ARG A 101 -12.89 10.05 0.36
CA ARG A 101 -13.87 10.91 1.01
C ARG A 101 -15.04 10.09 1.54
N PRO A 102 -15.39 10.20 2.83
CA PRO A 102 -16.55 9.53 3.41
C PRO A 102 -17.89 9.87 2.72
N GLU A 103 -18.00 11.07 2.15
CA GLU A 103 -19.26 11.62 1.66
C GLU A 103 -19.69 11.01 0.32
N ASP A 104 -18.74 10.85 -0.61
CA ASP A 104 -19.02 10.50 -2.01
C ASP A 104 -18.03 9.49 -2.61
N ALA A 105 -17.06 9.03 -1.81
CA ALA A 105 -15.98 8.14 -2.24
C ALA A 105 -15.05 8.70 -3.32
N GLY A 106 -15.00 10.03 -3.49
CA GLY A 106 -13.92 10.72 -4.21
C GLY A 106 -12.57 10.56 -3.49
N TRP A 107 -11.48 10.94 -4.15
CA TRP A 107 -10.14 10.90 -3.54
C TRP A 107 -9.61 12.31 -3.33
N GLU A 108 -8.89 12.49 -2.23
CA GLU A 108 -8.23 13.76 -1.89
C GLU A 108 -6.91 13.53 -1.13
N LEU A 109 -6.08 14.57 -1.10
CA LEU A 109 -4.89 14.62 -0.24
C LEU A 109 -5.33 14.96 1.18
N SER A 110 -4.80 14.25 2.18
CA SER A 110 -5.13 14.54 3.58
C SER A 110 -4.62 15.90 4.02
N GLU A 111 -5.23 16.41 5.09
CA GLU A 111 -4.67 17.50 5.90
C GLU A 111 -3.26 17.14 6.41
N PRO A 112 -2.39 18.14 6.62
CA PRO A 112 -1.04 17.91 7.12
C PRO A 112 -1.06 17.44 8.57
N TYR A 113 -0.38 16.33 8.85
CA TYR A 113 -0.04 15.94 10.20
C TYR A 113 1.38 16.40 10.51
N VAL A 114 1.50 17.53 11.21
CA VAL A 114 2.81 18.10 11.58
C VAL A 114 3.40 17.31 12.74
N TYR A 115 4.59 16.74 12.54
CA TYR A 115 5.36 16.08 13.59
C TYR A 115 6.35 17.07 14.21
N SER A 116 5.94 17.75 15.29
CA SER A 116 6.72 18.84 15.93
C SER A 116 7.62 18.36 17.09
N THR A 117 8.92 18.63 16.93
CA THR A 117 9.98 19.16 17.84
C THR A 117 10.16 18.68 19.29
N ALA A 118 9.27 17.93 19.94
CA ALA A 118 9.55 17.41 21.30
C ALA A 118 10.47 16.16 21.30
N VAL A 119 10.65 15.50 20.14
CA VAL A 119 11.35 14.21 20.04
C VAL A 119 12.50 14.22 19.02
N ILE A 120 12.51 15.14 18.05
CA ILE A 120 13.69 15.50 17.27
C ILE A 120 14.29 16.71 17.99
N PRO A 121 15.25 16.54 18.91
CA PRO A 121 15.84 17.66 19.64
C PRO A 121 16.59 18.55 18.65
N MET A 122 15.89 19.58 18.17
CA MET A 122 16.55 20.76 17.65
C MET A 122 17.06 21.53 18.85
N HIS A 123 18.33 21.31 19.20
CA HIS A 123 19.06 22.32 19.96
C HIS A 123 18.97 23.65 19.21
N THR A 124 19.09 24.78 19.90
CA THR A 124 19.17 26.11 19.27
C THR A 124 20.33 26.24 18.26
N THR A 125 21.19 25.23 18.17
CA THR A 125 22.33 25.06 17.25
C THR A 125 22.04 24.12 16.06
N ALA A 126 20.84 23.56 15.93
CA ALA A 126 20.48 22.64 14.86
C ALA A 126 20.17 23.38 13.54
N GLY A 127 20.87 23.04 12.45
CA GLY A 127 20.57 23.53 11.10
C GLY A 127 19.19 23.04 10.59
N PRO A 128 18.65 23.65 9.53
CA PRO A 128 17.36 23.25 8.97
C PRO A 128 17.39 21.82 8.41
N ILE A 129 16.24 21.15 8.41
CA ILE A 129 16.03 19.90 7.69
C ILE A 129 16.06 20.22 6.18
N VAL A 130 16.80 19.43 5.41
CA VAL A 130 17.01 19.68 3.97
C VAL A 130 16.67 18.48 3.09
N HIS A 131 16.68 17.25 3.64
CA HIS A 131 16.48 16.05 2.83
C HIS A 131 15.66 14.96 3.53
N LEU A 132 14.77 14.34 2.74
CA LEU A 132 13.90 13.24 3.12
C LEU A 132 14.11 12.06 2.16
N ALA A 133 14.37 10.86 2.70
CA ALA A 133 14.53 9.65 1.89
C ALA A 133 13.79 8.45 2.48
N TRP A 134 12.83 7.90 1.73
CA TRP A 134 12.10 6.69 2.11
C TRP A 134 12.88 5.42 1.78
N SER A 135 12.88 4.48 2.72
CA SER A 135 13.28 3.09 2.48
C SER A 135 12.25 2.37 1.60
N ASN A 136 12.62 1.17 1.13
CA ASN A 136 11.70 0.28 0.42
C ASN A 136 10.59 -0.30 1.31
N THR A 137 10.67 -0.10 2.63
CA THR A 137 9.65 -0.50 3.60
C THR A 137 9.04 0.75 4.23
N HIS A 138 9.09 0.93 5.55
CA HIS A 138 8.33 1.96 6.31
C HIS A 138 9.22 2.97 7.04
N GLU A 139 10.52 2.99 6.72
CA GLU A 139 11.50 3.86 7.38
C GLU A 139 11.79 5.10 6.52
N LEU A 140 11.85 6.26 7.17
CA LEU A 140 12.16 7.55 6.58
C LEU A 140 13.44 8.09 7.22
N ALA A 141 14.45 8.39 6.41
CA ALA A 141 15.59 9.17 6.83
C ALA A 141 15.27 10.66 6.71
N VAL A 142 15.54 11.41 7.78
CA VAL A 142 15.40 12.86 7.90
C VAL A 142 16.78 13.43 8.15
N VAL A 143 17.26 14.27 7.23
CA VAL A 143 18.63 14.78 7.23
C VAL A 143 18.62 16.30 7.31
N ASP A 144 19.48 16.86 8.16
CA ASP A 144 19.67 18.31 8.25
C ASP A 144 20.87 18.82 7.45
N ALA A 145 20.98 20.15 7.36
CA ALA A 145 22.01 20.83 6.59
C ALA A 145 23.44 20.51 7.04
N VAL A 146 23.65 20.05 8.28
CA VAL A 146 24.98 19.69 8.82
C VAL A 146 25.25 18.19 8.78
N GLY A 147 24.34 17.40 8.18
CA GLY A 147 24.55 15.98 7.88
C GLY A 147 24.21 15.01 8.99
N ARG A 148 23.40 15.41 9.97
CA ARG A 148 22.88 14.54 11.02
C ARG A 148 21.61 13.83 10.55
N ILE A 149 21.41 12.59 10.96
CA ILE A 149 20.38 11.70 10.40
C ILE A 149 19.42 11.19 11.48
N THR A 150 18.14 11.55 11.41
CA THR A 150 17.10 10.89 12.20
C THR A 150 16.40 9.83 11.35
N ILE A 151 16.13 8.65 11.90
CA ILE A 151 15.32 7.63 11.22
C ILE A 151 13.97 7.50 11.93
N LEU A 152 12.91 7.74 11.18
CA LEU A 152 11.52 7.56 11.61
C LEU A 152 10.97 6.26 11.04
N ASN A 153 10.06 5.61 11.76
CA ASN A 153 9.41 4.37 11.34
C ASN A 153 7.89 4.51 11.45
N LEU A 154 7.19 4.18 10.35
CA LEU A 154 5.72 4.26 10.22
C LEU A 154 5.11 2.87 10.01
N THR A 155 5.31 1.97 10.96
CA THR A 155 4.84 0.58 10.84
C THR A 155 3.39 0.36 11.27
N ILE A 156 2.74 1.31 11.93
CA ILE A 156 1.39 1.13 12.50
C ILE A 156 0.35 2.01 11.79
N MET A 157 0.66 3.28 11.56
CA MET A 157 -0.24 4.26 10.94
C MET A 157 0.53 5.17 9.99
N LEU A 158 -0.16 5.71 8.98
CA LEU A 158 0.45 6.56 7.96
C LEU A 158 0.94 7.91 8.47
N ASN A 159 0.42 8.38 9.61
CA ASN A 159 0.71 9.70 10.19
C ASN A 159 1.06 9.63 11.67
N ARG A 160 1.57 8.49 12.18
CA ARG A 160 2.14 8.39 13.52
C ARG A 160 3.54 7.75 13.46
N PRO A 161 4.57 8.54 13.11
CA PRO A 161 5.94 8.04 13.15
C PRO A 161 6.43 7.86 14.59
N PHE A 162 7.40 6.95 14.77
CA PHE A 162 8.24 6.90 15.96
C PHE A 162 9.71 6.83 15.56
N ILE A 163 10.59 7.30 16.45
CA ILE A 163 12.02 7.39 16.17
C ILE A 163 12.70 6.04 16.41
N THR A 164 13.46 5.56 15.43
CA THR A 164 14.35 4.38 15.54
C THR A 164 15.82 4.76 15.65
N ARG A 165 16.22 5.90 15.09
CA ARG A 165 17.55 6.53 15.26
C ARG A 165 17.37 8.00 15.63
N LYS A 166 17.94 8.42 16.74
CA LYS A 166 18.08 9.85 17.08
C LYS A 166 19.39 10.38 16.50
N TRP A 167 19.41 11.67 16.21
CA TRP A 167 20.60 12.36 15.69
C TRP A 167 21.49 13.01 16.78
N ASP A 168 21.18 12.82 18.06
CA ASP A 168 21.86 13.48 19.19
C ASP A 168 23.36 13.16 19.28
N GLY A 169 23.74 11.97 18.83
CA GLY A 169 25.13 11.50 18.84
C GLY A 169 25.93 11.87 17.61
N ASP A 170 25.31 12.52 16.61
CA ASP A 170 25.97 12.83 15.35
C ASP A 170 26.86 14.07 15.51
N PRO A 171 28.07 14.09 14.91
CA PRO A 171 28.94 15.26 14.94
C PRO A 171 28.28 16.44 14.23
N VAL A 172 28.47 17.65 14.78
CA VAL A 172 28.04 18.90 14.14
C VAL A 172 29.23 19.51 13.41
N ASP A 173 29.25 19.38 12.09
CA ASP A 173 30.31 19.90 11.21
C ASP A 173 29.72 20.09 9.81
N ASP A 174 29.88 21.28 9.23
CA ASP A 174 29.35 21.60 7.90
C ASP A 174 29.97 20.70 6.81
N LEU A 175 31.20 20.21 7.03
CA LEU A 175 31.87 19.27 6.13
C LEU A 175 31.23 17.86 6.14
N HIS A 176 30.34 17.59 7.11
CA HIS A 176 29.56 16.36 7.16
C HIS A 176 28.20 16.47 6.45
N ALA A 177 27.85 17.62 5.86
CA ALA A 177 26.63 17.76 5.07
C ALA A 177 26.52 16.61 4.06
N VAL A 178 25.35 15.94 4.04
CA VAL A 178 25.12 14.77 3.20
C VAL A 178 24.87 15.25 1.77
N VAL A 179 25.59 14.68 0.81
CA VAL A 179 25.53 15.01 -0.62
C VAL A 179 25.06 13.85 -1.49
N GLY A 180 25.00 12.64 -0.93
CA GLY A 180 24.35 11.47 -1.52
C GLY A 180 23.70 10.59 -0.46
N CYS A 181 22.50 10.07 -0.74
CA CYS A 181 21.72 9.27 0.20
C CYS A 181 21.01 8.14 -0.54
N TYR A 182 21.19 6.90 -0.09
CA TYR A 182 20.67 5.71 -0.79
C TYR A 182 20.31 4.58 0.17
N TRP A 183 19.06 4.12 0.10
CA TRP A 183 18.62 2.91 0.80
C TRP A 183 18.99 1.67 -0.02
N LEU A 184 19.68 0.72 0.61
CA LEU A 184 19.99 -0.55 -0.06
C LEU A 184 18.71 -1.29 -0.45
N PRO A 185 18.70 -1.98 -1.61
CA PRO A 185 17.59 -2.87 -1.96
C PRO A 185 17.40 -3.94 -0.88
N VAL A 186 16.15 -4.31 -0.63
CA VAL A 186 15.81 -5.37 0.33
C VAL A 186 15.96 -6.73 -0.35
N PHE A 187 16.55 -7.71 0.35
CA PHE A 187 16.64 -9.07 -0.19
C PHE A 187 15.24 -9.64 -0.45
N HIS A 188 15.02 -10.15 -1.65
CA HIS A 188 13.80 -10.88 -2.00
C HIS A 188 14.12 -12.37 -2.11
N PRO A 189 13.43 -13.25 -1.35
CA PRO A 189 13.63 -14.69 -1.46
C PRO A 189 13.34 -15.23 -2.87
N ARG A 190 12.49 -14.53 -3.63
CA ARG A 190 12.27 -14.83 -5.04
C ARG A 190 13.51 -14.41 -5.83
N GLN A 191 14.09 -15.37 -6.54
CA GLN A 191 15.30 -15.14 -7.35
C GLN A 191 15.08 -14.15 -8.50
N PHE A 192 13.82 -13.93 -8.91
CA PHE A 192 13.47 -13.06 -10.04
C PHE A 192 12.28 -12.13 -9.70
N ASN A 193 12.38 -10.88 -10.14
CA ASN A 193 11.31 -9.89 -10.18
C ASN A 193 10.62 -9.94 -11.55
N SER A 194 9.30 -10.03 -11.55
CA SER A 194 8.51 -9.96 -12.79
C SER A 194 8.40 -8.51 -13.25
N LEU A 195 8.55 -8.32 -14.55
CA LEU A 195 8.38 -7.07 -15.28
C LEU A 195 7.28 -7.26 -16.30
N TYR A 196 6.23 -6.48 -16.16
CA TYR A 196 5.18 -6.43 -17.17
C TYR A 196 5.65 -5.50 -18.30
N GLY A 197 5.84 -6.08 -19.48
CA GLY A 197 6.07 -5.35 -20.72
C GLY A 197 4.76 -4.86 -21.33
N PRO A 198 4.80 -4.40 -22.58
CA PRO A 198 3.61 -3.90 -23.26
C PRO A 198 2.51 -4.96 -23.37
N ALA A 199 1.27 -4.54 -23.22
CA ALA A 199 0.08 -5.24 -23.66
C ALA A 199 -0.10 -5.01 -25.17
N VAL A 200 -0.13 -6.09 -25.94
CA VAL A 200 -0.27 -6.05 -27.40
C VAL A 200 -1.64 -6.56 -27.78
N TRP A 201 -2.35 -5.79 -28.60
CA TRP A 201 -3.67 -6.16 -29.10
C TRP A 201 -3.57 -7.41 -29.98
N VAL A 202 -4.49 -8.34 -29.79
CA VAL A 202 -4.57 -9.59 -30.57
C VAL A 202 -5.88 -9.57 -31.33
N GLN A 203 -5.83 -9.88 -32.63
CA GLN A 203 -7.04 -10.01 -33.44
C GLN A 203 -7.92 -11.14 -32.88
N PRO A 204 -9.25 -10.96 -32.81
CA PRO A 204 -10.16 -11.96 -32.26
C PRO A 204 -10.03 -13.35 -32.94
N GLU A 205 -9.68 -13.42 -34.22
CA GLU A 205 -9.42 -14.67 -34.94
C GLU A 205 -8.18 -15.45 -34.47
N ASP A 206 -7.19 -14.76 -33.88
CA ASP A 206 -5.95 -15.36 -33.38
C ASP A 206 -6.02 -15.80 -31.91
N ALA A 207 -7.15 -15.54 -31.23
CA ALA A 207 -7.40 -15.96 -29.86
C ALA A 207 -7.48 -17.50 -29.77
N LYS A 208 -6.57 -18.12 -29.02
CA LYS A 208 -6.45 -19.59 -28.97
C LYS A 208 -7.47 -20.24 -28.04
N ALA A 209 -8.14 -19.47 -27.18
CA ALA A 209 -9.16 -19.97 -26.26
C ALA A 209 -10.28 -18.94 -26.01
N LEU A 210 -11.48 -19.45 -25.68
CA LEU A 210 -12.59 -18.65 -25.18
C LEU A 210 -12.16 -18.01 -23.84
N GLY A 211 -11.99 -16.68 -23.80
CA GLY A 211 -11.50 -15.94 -22.63
C GLY A 211 -10.04 -15.48 -22.70
N ASP A 212 -9.31 -15.74 -23.80
CA ASP A 212 -8.13 -14.95 -24.11
C ASP A 212 -8.60 -13.51 -24.38
N GLY A 213 -8.26 -12.58 -23.48
CA GLY A 213 -8.65 -11.17 -23.64
C GLY A 213 -8.10 -10.57 -24.94
N LEU A 214 -8.62 -9.41 -25.33
CA LEU A 214 -8.19 -8.69 -26.54
C LEU A 214 -6.70 -8.25 -26.51
N TYR A 215 -6.03 -8.41 -25.37
CA TYR A 215 -4.61 -8.11 -25.19
C TYR A 215 -3.84 -9.31 -24.66
N LYS A 216 -2.64 -9.48 -25.22
CA LYS A 216 -1.60 -10.34 -24.67
C LYS A 216 -0.56 -9.50 -23.96
N TYR A 217 -0.27 -9.86 -22.71
CA TYR A 217 0.68 -9.14 -21.87
C TYR A 217 2.06 -9.79 -21.96
N GLU A 218 3.08 -8.99 -22.30
CA GLU A 218 4.46 -9.46 -22.21
C GLU A 218 4.93 -9.50 -20.76
N ILE A 219 5.65 -10.56 -20.37
CA ILE A 219 6.28 -10.67 -19.05
C ILE A 219 7.76 -11.00 -19.24
N SER A 220 8.62 -10.25 -18.58
CA SER A 220 10.06 -10.51 -18.49
C SER A 220 10.46 -10.67 -17.02
N TYR A 221 11.62 -11.24 -16.77
CA TYR A 221 12.10 -11.52 -15.41
C TYR A 221 13.50 -10.95 -15.24
N THR A 222 13.75 -10.27 -14.12
CA THR A 222 15.08 -9.75 -13.77
C THR A 222 15.52 -10.29 -12.43
N LYS A 223 16.81 -10.60 -12.29
CA LYS A 223 17.37 -11.07 -11.02
C LYS A 223 17.56 -9.89 -10.07
N THR A 224 17.18 -10.05 -8.81
CA THR A 224 17.49 -9.06 -7.76
C THR A 224 19.01 -9.00 -7.56
N THR A 225 19.58 -7.82 -7.72
CA THR A 225 21.02 -7.53 -7.58
C THR A 225 21.27 -6.73 -6.31
N GLY A 226 22.42 -6.97 -5.67
CA GLY A 226 22.84 -6.37 -4.41
C GLY A 226 23.74 -5.14 -4.58
N PRO A 227 24.29 -4.60 -3.48
CA PRO A 227 24.28 -5.18 -2.13
C PRO A 227 22.97 -4.95 -1.37
N HIS A 228 22.66 -5.87 -0.45
CA HIS A 228 21.47 -5.82 0.41
C HIS A 228 21.83 -6.25 1.83
N HIS A 229 20.99 -5.89 2.80
CA HIS A 229 21.13 -6.37 4.16
C HIS A 229 20.90 -7.90 4.24
N PRO A 230 21.69 -8.70 4.98
CA PRO A 230 21.57 -10.17 5.02
C PRO A 230 20.24 -10.66 5.58
N ASN A 231 19.65 -9.89 6.50
CA ASN A 231 18.30 -10.12 6.98
C ASN A 231 17.28 -9.44 6.03
N PRO A 232 16.39 -10.20 5.36
CA PRO A 232 15.41 -9.67 4.40
C PRO A 232 14.37 -8.73 5.02
N ASN A 233 14.26 -8.67 6.34
CA ASN A 233 13.29 -7.81 7.03
C ASN A 233 13.91 -6.50 7.55
N ARG A 234 15.15 -6.20 7.17
CA ARG A 234 15.88 -5.01 7.63
C ARG A 234 16.34 -4.19 6.44
N ASN A 235 16.37 -2.88 6.63
CA ASN A 235 16.95 -1.94 5.68
C ASN A 235 18.33 -1.52 6.15
N ALA A 236 19.13 -1.00 5.23
CA ALA A 236 20.37 -0.32 5.53
C ALA A 236 20.46 0.93 4.67
N LEU A 237 20.94 2.01 5.27
CA LEU A 237 21.07 3.32 4.66
C LEU A 237 22.54 3.61 4.39
N VAL A 238 22.84 4.04 3.17
CA VAL A 238 24.15 4.55 2.78
C VAL A 238 24.05 6.06 2.60
N SER A 239 25.02 6.79 3.14
CA SER A 239 25.14 8.24 2.92
C SER A 239 26.58 8.63 2.61
N ILE A 240 26.73 9.69 1.83
CA ILE A 240 28.01 10.27 1.44
C ILE A 240 28.02 11.71 1.90
N THR A 241 29.09 12.12 2.56
CA THR A 241 29.27 13.50 3.07
C THR A 241 30.11 14.35 2.12
N THR A 242 30.04 15.66 2.30
CA THR A 242 30.84 16.65 1.56
C THR A 242 32.34 16.39 1.70
N ASN A 243 32.79 15.93 2.89
CA ASN A 243 34.18 15.52 3.15
C ASN A 243 34.54 14.09 2.71
N GLY A 244 33.73 13.42 1.88
CA GLY A 244 34.12 12.14 1.28
C GLY A 244 33.99 10.92 2.17
N LEU A 245 33.23 10.96 3.27
CA LEU A 245 32.94 9.77 4.07
C LEU A 245 31.75 9.00 3.48
N LEU A 246 31.94 7.71 3.21
CA LEU A 246 30.86 6.76 2.94
C LEU A 246 30.42 6.12 4.26
N ARG A 247 29.22 6.45 4.73
CA ARG A 247 28.63 5.92 5.96
C ARG A 247 27.57 4.88 5.65
N LEU A 248 27.59 3.76 6.38
CA LEU A 248 26.58 2.71 6.36
C LEU A 248 25.91 2.62 7.73
N VAL A 249 24.62 2.96 7.78
CA VAL A 249 23.77 2.81 8.96
C VAL A 249 22.90 1.57 8.79
N PHE A 250 22.97 0.63 9.72
CA PHE A 250 22.29 -0.67 9.60
C PHE A 250 21.78 -1.16 10.96
N LEU A 251 20.75 -2.02 10.93
CA LEU A 251 20.25 -2.65 12.15
C LEU A 251 20.87 -4.04 12.31
N ASN A 252 21.64 -4.22 13.38
CA ASN A 252 22.23 -5.51 13.70
C ASN A 252 21.14 -6.52 14.12
N ASN A 253 21.46 -7.82 14.10
CA ASN A 253 20.49 -8.89 14.43
C ASN A 253 20.00 -8.83 15.89
N ASN A 254 20.76 -8.17 16.77
CA ASN A 254 20.38 -7.87 18.15
C ASN A 254 19.34 -6.73 18.28
N GLY A 255 18.95 -6.09 17.18
CA GLY A 255 18.00 -4.98 17.14
C GLY A 255 18.60 -3.61 17.47
N ARG A 256 19.92 -3.50 17.66
CA ARG A 256 20.62 -2.22 17.82
C ARG A 256 20.99 -1.67 16.45
N LEU A 257 20.87 -0.35 16.32
CA LEU A 257 21.36 0.37 15.15
C LEU A 257 22.85 0.64 15.34
N GLU A 258 23.63 0.33 14.32
CA GLU A 258 25.07 0.52 14.29
C GLU A 258 25.47 1.26 13.01
N GLU A 259 26.64 1.87 13.05
CA GLU A 259 27.18 2.67 11.96
C GLU A 259 28.64 2.27 11.71
N THR A 260 29.01 2.21 10.43
CA THR A 260 30.41 2.03 9.99
C THR A 260 30.68 2.99 8.84
N ALA A 261 31.91 3.48 8.72
CA ALA A 261 32.27 4.46 7.71
C ALA A 261 33.68 4.21 7.14
N ILE A 262 33.88 4.59 5.88
CA ILE A 262 35.19 4.64 5.21
C ILE A 262 35.37 6.00 4.53
N GLU A 263 36.61 6.40 4.33
CA GLU A 263 36.97 7.61 3.57
C GLU A 263 37.12 7.23 2.09
N LEU A 264 36.31 7.84 1.21
CA LEU A 264 36.40 7.65 -0.24
C LEU A 264 37.45 8.55 -0.88
N GLU A 265 37.55 9.78 -0.37
CA GLU A 265 38.39 10.85 -0.89
C GLU A 265 39.00 11.61 0.27
N SER A 266 40.31 11.89 0.18
CA SER A 266 40.97 12.74 1.16
C SER A 266 40.94 14.18 0.67
N ILE A 267 40.14 15.01 1.34
CA ILE A 267 39.93 16.39 0.94
C ILE A 267 41.02 17.26 1.53
N THR A 268 41.89 17.75 0.64
CA THR A 268 43.05 18.57 1.01
C THR A 268 42.85 20.06 0.72
N SER A 269 41.84 20.40 -0.09
CA SER A 269 41.50 21.77 -0.49
C SER A 269 39.99 21.96 -0.60
N SER A 270 39.52 23.21 -0.62
CA SER A 270 38.10 23.54 -0.86
C SER A 270 37.62 23.08 -2.25
N ASP A 271 38.53 22.96 -3.21
CA ASP A 271 38.21 22.54 -4.57
C ASP A 271 37.93 21.03 -4.65
N ASP A 272 38.44 20.25 -3.69
CA ASP A 272 38.21 18.79 -3.60
C ASP A 272 36.86 18.43 -2.97
N LEU A 273 36.12 19.41 -2.40
CA LEU A 273 34.83 19.16 -1.74
C LEU A 273 33.84 18.52 -2.70
N ILE A 274 33.15 17.48 -2.22
CA ILE A 274 32.11 16.80 -2.99
C ILE A 274 30.82 17.61 -2.85
N THR A 275 30.28 18.09 -3.96
CA THR A 275 29.04 18.87 -3.98
C THR A 275 27.81 17.98 -4.18
N HIS A 276 27.96 16.93 -4.99
CA HIS A 276 26.88 16.01 -5.33
C HIS A 276 27.37 14.57 -5.37
N ALA A 277 26.52 13.63 -4.95
CA ALA A 277 26.76 12.22 -5.13
C ALA A 277 25.48 11.45 -5.49
N ALA A 278 25.59 10.54 -6.47
CA ALA A 278 24.53 9.60 -6.83
C ALA A 278 25.03 8.16 -6.71
N LEU A 279 24.14 7.26 -6.28
CA LEU A 279 24.46 5.85 -6.05
C LEU A 279 23.49 4.97 -6.83
N CYS A 280 24.01 3.89 -7.41
CA CYS A 280 23.17 2.83 -7.96
C CYS A 280 23.73 1.44 -7.68
N ASN A 281 22.86 0.44 -7.75
CA ASN A 281 23.25 -0.95 -7.65
C ASN A 281 23.76 -1.46 -9.01
N ASP A 282 24.97 -2.02 -9.02
CA ASP A 282 25.51 -2.76 -10.16
C ASP A 282 25.94 -4.14 -9.69
N ARG A 283 25.10 -5.13 -10.02
CA ARG A 283 25.28 -6.56 -9.71
C ARG A 283 25.35 -6.88 -8.21
N ASN A 284 26.52 -6.77 -7.59
CA ASN A 284 26.70 -7.01 -6.15
C ASN A 284 27.58 -5.92 -5.51
N THR A 285 27.69 -4.79 -6.20
CA THR A 285 28.52 -3.65 -5.79
C THR A 285 27.68 -2.38 -5.92
N LEU A 286 28.04 -1.35 -5.16
CA LEU A 286 27.51 0.00 -5.37
C LEU A 286 28.44 0.72 -6.34
N LEU A 287 27.86 1.33 -7.36
CA LEU A 287 28.53 2.36 -8.13
C LEU A 287 28.14 3.72 -7.57
N ILE A 288 29.14 4.56 -7.37
CA ILE A 288 29.02 5.88 -6.76
C ILE A 288 29.60 6.88 -7.75
N ALA A 289 28.83 7.91 -8.08
CA ALA A 289 29.30 9.05 -8.86
C ALA A 289 29.45 10.25 -7.92
N LEU A 290 30.63 10.88 -7.90
CA LEU A 290 30.97 12.04 -7.08
C LEU A 290 31.27 13.23 -7.99
N ALA A 291 30.60 14.36 -7.77
CA ALA A 291 30.94 15.62 -8.42
C ALA A 291 31.63 16.55 -7.42
N THR A 292 32.84 17.03 -7.76
CA THR A 292 33.61 17.93 -6.91
C THR A 292 33.44 19.40 -7.30
N ALA A 293 33.76 20.32 -6.38
CA ALA A 293 33.80 21.75 -6.64
C ALA A 293 34.79 22.13 -7.76
N SER A 294 35.88 21.37 -7.91
CA SER A 294 36.86 21.46 -9.01
C SER A 294 36.37 20.92 -10.36
N ARG A 295 35.06 20.71 -10.51
CA ARG A 295 34.39 20.25 -11.74
C ARG A 295 34.81 18.85 -12.21
N GLN A 296 35.22 17.98 -11.30
CA GLN A 296 35.55 16.59 -11.60
C GLN A 296 34.38 15.67 -11.31
N LEU A 297 34.13 14.71 -12.20
CA LEU A 297 33.22 13.59 -12.00
C LEU A 297 34.06 12.33 -11.77
N ARG A 298 33.94 11.75 -10.58
CA ARG A 298 34.68 10.57 -10.14
C ARG A 298 33.72 9.40 -9.92
N ILE A 299 34.08 8.22 -10.42
CA ILE A 299 33.32 6.98 -10.22
C ILE A 299 34.06 6.10 -9.24
N VAL A 300 33.38 5.72 -8.17
CA VAL A 300 33.88 4.79 -7.15
C VAL A 300 33.00 3.55 -7.15
N ARG A 301 33.62 2.37 -7.03
CA ARG A 301 32.93 1.12 -6.79
C ARG A 301 33.13 0.73 -5.33
N ALA A 302 32.04 0.54 -4.59
CA ALA A 302 32.07 0.09 -3.21
C ALA A 302 31.46 -1.31 -3.07
N MET A 303 32.10 -2.14 -2.25
CA MET A 303 31.65 -3.49 -1.88
C MET A 303 31.36 -3.54 -0.39
N ILE A 304 30.26 -4.19 0.01
CA ILE A 304 29.89 -4.38 1.41
C ILE A 304 30.01 -5.88 1.73
N SER A 305 30.93 -6.24 2.62
CA SER A 305 30.98 -7.58 3.23
C SER A 305 30.33 -7.50 4.60
N TRP A 306 29.43 -8.45 4.91
CA TRP A 306 28.71 -8.45 6.19
C TRP A 306 29.38 -9.31 7.27
N GLY A 307 30.60 -9.81 7.02
CA GLY A 307 31.37 -10.63 7.96
C GLY A 307 30.98 -12.12 8.03
N ASN A 308 30.03 -12.57 7.20
CA ASN A 308 29.50 -13.94 7.20
C ASN A 308 29.95 -14.80 5.97
N ASP A 309 31.00 -14.37 5.26
CA ASP A 309 31.36 -14.88 3.92
C ASP A 309 32.05 -16.27 3.89
N LYS A 310 31.91 -17.11 4.93
CA LYS A 310 32.34 -18.52 4.88
C LYS A 310 31.12 -19.46 4.78
N PRO A 311 30.73 -19.91 3.57
CA PRO A 311 29.69 -20.90 3.42
C PRO A 311 30.25 -22.30 3.75
N SER A 312 30.00 -22.81 4.96
CA SER A 312 30.05 -24.26 5.19
C SER A 312 28.68 -24.85 4.82
N GLU A 313 28.63 -25.49 3.66
CA GLU A 313 27.44 -25.90 2.88
C GLU A 313 26.45 -26.89 3.54
N LYS A 314 26.47 -27.11 4.87
CA LYS A 314 25.53 -28.06 5.53
C LYS A 314 25.02 -27.67 6.92
N GLN A 315 25.26 -26.46 7.42
CA GLN A 315 24.66 -26.03 8.69
C GLN A 315 23.95 -24.69 8.52
N ALA A 316 22.65 -24.67 8.79
CA ALA A 316 21.87 -23.45 8.92
C ALA A 316 22.53 -22.55 9.99
N HIS A 317 22.92 -21.34 9.61
CA HIS A 317 23.55 -20.38 10.50
C HIS A 317 22.65 -20.07 11.71
N PRO A 318 23.22 -19.84 12.91
CA PRO A 318 22.44 -19.43 14.06
C PRO A 318 21.79 -18.06 13.79
N PRO A 319 20.47 -17.90 14.00
CA PRO A 319 19.70 -16.71 13.61
C PRO A 319 20.10 -15.40 14.34
N ASN A 320 21.07 -15.44 15.25
CA ASN A 320 21.49 -14.33 16.11
C ASN A 320 22.98 -13.95 15.98
N ALA A 321 23.71 -14.40 14.95
CA ALA A 321 25.09 -13.96 14.74
C ALA A 321 25.15 -12.44 14.53
N THR A 322 26.06 -11.77 15.24
CA THR A 322 26.27 -10.31 15.14
C THR A 322 26.89 -9.99 13.78
N LEU A 323 26.35 -9.00 13.08
CA LEU A 323 26.90 -8.53 11.80
C LEU A 323 28.09 -7.60 12.09
N THR A 324 29.17 -7.74 11.33
CA THR A 324 30.34 -6.86 11.36
C THR A 324 30.66 -6.41 9.94
N PRO A 325 29.91 -5.42 9.42
CA PRO A 325 30.10 -5.01 8.04
C PRO A 325 31.43 -4.30 7.84
N SER A 326 32.11 -4.64 6.74
CA SER A 326 33.27 -3.93 6.22
C SER A 326 32.99 -3.46 4.80
N MET A 327 33.50 -2.28 4.46
CA MET A 327 33.37 -1.68 3.13
C MET A 327 34.74 -1.64 2.46
N LEU A 328 34.76 -1.92 1.16
CA LEU A 328 35.96 -1.83 0.33
C LEU A 328 35.65 -1.01 -0.92
N GLU A 329 36.44 0.03 -1.15
CA GLU A 329 36.31 0.97 -2.24
C GLU A 329 37.39 0.77 -3.31
N HIS A 330 37.02 1.08 -4.56
CA HIS A 330 37.94 1.12 -5.70
C HIS A 330 37.54 2.29 -6.60
N HIS A 331 38.47 3.22 -6.82
CA HIS A 331 38.31 4.31 -7.80
C HIS A 331 38.38 3.77 -9.22
N VAL A 332 37.35 4.04 -10.01
CA VAL A 332 37.11 3.37 -11.30
C VAL A 332 37.44 4.29 -12.47
N ALA A 333 36.97 5.53 -12.43
CA ALA A 333 37.16 6.48 -13.52
C ALA A 333 37.04 7.92 -13.01
N VAL A 334 37.72 8.85 -13.68
CA VAL A 334 37.63 10.30 -13.42
C VAL A 334 37.58 11.03 -14.76
N ALA A 335 36.72 12.05 -14.87
CA ALA A 335 36.68 12.95 -16.00
C ALA A 335 36.22 14.35 -15.56
N PRO A 336 36.67 15.44 -16.22
CA PRO A 336 36.05 16.74 -16.03
C PRO A 336 34.62 16.69 -16.60
N TRP A 337 33.62 17.03 -15.80
CA TRP A 337 32.22 17.02 -16.28
C TRP A 337 31.88 18.26 -17.11
N LEU A 338 32.66 19.33 -17.00
CA LEU A 338 32.60 20.47 -17.89
C LEU A 338 33.69 20.34 -18.96
N GLN A 339 33.30 19.85 -20.15
CA GLN A 339 34.17 19.82 -21.33
C GLN A 339 33.73 20.96 -22.25
N HIS A 340 34.61 21.94 -22.48
CA HIS A 340 34.35 23.01 -23.43
C HIS A 340 34.55 22.48 -24.86
N ASP A 341 33.45 22.22 -25.56
CA ASP A 341 33.49 22.02 -27.01
C ASP A 341 33.38 23.39 -27.71
N SER A 342 34.09 23.59 -28.81
CA SER A 342 34.19 24.88 -29.53
C SER A 342 32.86 25.46 -30.07
N ASN A 343 31.74 24.79 -29.84
CA ASN A 343 30.38 25.17 -30.29
C ASN A 343 29.39 25.39 -29.12
N ASP A 344 29.83 25.36 -27.85
CA ASP A 344 28.92 25.59 -26.72
C ASP A 344 28.49 27.08 -26.66
N PRO A 345 27.18 27.40 -26.76
CA PRO A 345 26.71 28.77 -26.63
C PRO A 345 27.03 29.29 -25.23
N VAL A 346 27.59 30.51 -25.19
CA VAL A 346 28.04 31.29 -24.01
C VAL A 346 27.56 30.73 -22.67
N LEU A 347 28.44 30.03 -21.95
CA LEU A 347 28.19 29.60 -20.58
C LEU A 347 28.14 30.83 -19.66
N ASP A 348 26.94 31.16 -19.19
CA ASP A 348 26.74 31.92 -17.96
C ASP A 348 27.43 31.22 -16.77
N GLU A 349 27.91 31.97 -15.78
CA GLU A 349 28.60 31.47 -14.58
C GLU A 349 27.73 30.43 -13.83
N SER A 350 26.41 30.61 -13.91
CA SER A 350 25.41 29.73 -13.31
C SER A 350 25.37 28.31 -13.92
N MET A 351 25.88 28.13 -15.14
CA MET A 351 26.00 26.84 -15.86
C MET A 351 27.32 26.13 -15.56
N SER A 352 28.16 26.71 -14.71
CA SER A 352 29.42 26.13 -14.23
C SER A 352 29.28 25.28 -12.97
N GLN A 353 28.04 25.08 -12.50
CA GLN A 353 27.65 24.24 -11.35
C GLN A 353 26.58 23.23 -11.79
N LEU A 354 26.59 22.05 -11.17
CA LEU A 354 25.54 21.03 -11.38
C LEU A 354 24.34 21.38 -10.51
N SER A 355 23.12 21.22 -11.02
CA SER A 355 21.90 21.29 -10.21
C SER A 355 21.43 19.92 -9.74
N LEU A 356 21.67 18.86 -10.53
CA LEU A 356 21.25 17.50 -10.20
C LEU A 356 22.25 16.47 -10.75
N ILE A 357 22.36 15.34 -10.08
CA ILE A 357 23.08 14.14 -10.55
C ILE A 357 22.21 12.91 -10.31
N GLU A 358 22.17 11.97 -11.26
CA GLU A 358 21.45 10.70 -11.13
C GLU A 358 22.26 9.58 -11.76
N PHE A 359 22.30 8.39 -11.13
CA PHE A 359 23.09 7.26 -11.62
C PHE A 359 22.18 6.13 -12.10
N LEU A 360 22.09 5.94 -13.41
CA LEU A 360 21.31 4.88 -14.03
C LEU A 360 22.07 3.54 -13.96
N PRO A 361 21.49 2.49 -13.36
CA PRO A 361 22.14 1.17 -13.23
C PRO A 361 22.23 0.45 -14.57
N SER A 362 23.07 -0.58 -14.65
CA SER A 362 23.09 -1.48 -15.81
C SER A 362 21.77 -2.24 -15.95
N ILE A 363 21.21 -2.30 -17.16
CA ILE A 363 19.95 -3.00 -17.44
C ILE A 363 20.10 -3.98 -18.62
N PRO A 364 19.38 -5.12 -18.63
CA PRO A 364 19.43 -6.07 -19.75
C PRO A 364 18.92 -5.45 -21.06
N LYS A 365 19.62 -5.71 -22.18
CA LYS A 365 19.18 -5.33 -23.54
C LYS A 365 18.11 -6.26 -24.07
N ASP A 366 18.28 -7.56 -23.84
CA ASP A 366 17.45 -8.61 -24.46
C ASP A 366 16.76 -9.48 -23.42
N LYS A 367 15.69 -10.18 -23.86
CA LYS A 367 14.94 -11.15 -23.03
C LYS A 367 15.82 -12.30 -22.50
N ASN A 368 16.96 -12.58 -23.15
CA ASN A 368 17.92 -13.61 -22.76
C ASN A 368 18.89 -13.18 -21.63
N LEU A 369 18.80 -11.93 -21.14
CA LEU A 369 19.59 -11.39 -20.03
C LEU A 369 21.13 -11.42 -20.21
N GLN A 370 21.63 -11.69 -21.41
CA GLN A 370 23.07 -11.81 -21.67
C GLN A 370 23.75 -10.47 -21.99
N ALA A 371 23.13 -9.66 -22.84
CA ALA A 371 23.63 -8.32 -23.16
C ALA A 371 23.02 -7.29 -22.20
N HIS A 372 23.83 -6.34 -21.73
CA HIS A 372 23.40 -5.27 -20.82
C HIS A 372 23.80 -3.90 -21.37
N TYR A 373 22.96 -2.90 -21.17
CA TYR A 373 23.35 -1.50 -21.32
C TYR A 373 24.28 -1.13 -20.17
N ASN A 374 25.28 -0.31 -20.45
CA ASN A 374 26.20 0.17 -19.44
C ASN A 374 25.49 1.10 -18.44
N PRO A 375 26.03 1.22 -17.22
CA PRO A 375 25.65 2.27 -16.29
C PRO A 375 25.92 3.66 -16.90
N VAL A 376 25.06 4.62 -16.60
CA VAL A 376 25.15 6.00 -17.12
C VAL A 376 24.93 6.98 -15.99
N VAL A 377 25.82 7.96 -15.83
CA VAL A 377 25.60 9.10 -14.94
C VAL A 377 24.96 10.23 -15.74
N LEU A 378 23.82 10.73 -15.26
CA LEU A 378 23.18 11.93 -15.75
C LEU A 378 23.61 13.10 -14.87
N THR A 379 24.03 14.20 -15.49
CA THR A 379 24.28 15.46 -14.79
C THR A 379 23.46 16.56 -15.43
N VAL A 380 22.79 17.37 -14.62
CA VAL A 380 21.94 18.46 -15.07
C VAL A 380 22.57 19.79 -14.69
N ARG A 381 22.56 20.73 -15.63
CA ARG A 381 22.95 22.13 -15.42
C ARG A 381 21.79 23.00 -15.90
N SER A 382 21.42 24.00 -15.13
CA SER A 382 20.25 24.85 -15.46
C SER A 382 20.62 26.32 -15.44
N HIS A 383 20.18 27.04 -16.46
CA HIS A 383 20.39 28.46 -16.66
C HIS A 383 19.06 29.21 -16.48
N LEU A 384 19.09 30.27 -15.68
CA LEU A 384 17.98 31.20 -15.50
C LEU A 384 18.42 32.60 -15.95
N PRO A 385 17.60 33.31 -16.74
CA PRO A 385 17.93 34.67 -17.18
C PRO A 385 18.09 35.63 -15.99
N VAL A 386 19.10 36.51 -16.08
CA VAL A 386 19.41 37.53 -15.07
C VAL A 386 18.35 38.63 -15.06
N GLU A 387 18.06 39.19 -13.88
CA GLU A 387 17.18 40.37 -13.75
C GLU A 387 17.70 41.55 -14.59
N GLY A 388 16.90 42.00 -15.56
CA GLY A 388 17.25 43.12 -16.44
C GLY A 388 17.99 42.75 -17.73
N ALA A 389 18.15 41.45 -18.04
CA ALA A 389 18.64 41.00 -19.35
C ALA A 389 17.70 41.43 -20.48
N SER A 390 18.25 41.68 -21.68
CA SER A 390 17.45 42.12 -22.83
C SER A 390 16.44 41.05 -23.25
N MET A 391 15.29 41.43 -23.83
CA MET A 391 14.25 40.47 -24.28
C MET A 391 14.73 39.45 -25.34
N TYR A 392 15.91 39.67 -25.94
CA TYR A 392 16.55 38.76 -26.89
C TYR A 392 17.56 37.82 -26.22
N GLU A 393 17.85 37.97 -24.93
CA GLU A 393 18.83 37.16 -24.18
C GLU A 393 18.14 36.07 -23.36
N GLN A 394 18.09 34.90 -23.99
CA GLN A 394 18.10 33.54 -23.41
C GLN A 394 16.83 33.09 -22.67
N GLU A 395 16.22 32.01 -23.17
CA GLU A 395 15.14 31.31 -22.47
C GLU A 395 15.71 30.46 -21.31
N PRO A 396 14.93 30.22 -20.23
CA PRO A 396 15.28 29.25 -19.20
C PRO A 396 15.60 27.88 -19.83
N THR A 397 16.80 27.36 -19.59
CA THR A 397 17.27 26.12 -20.24
C THR A 397 17.93 25.18 -19.24
N SER A 398 17.82 23.88 -19.47
CA SER A 398 18.59 22.85 -18.79
C SER A 398 19.36 22.01 -19.79
N VAL A 399 20.62 21.74 -19.49
CA VAL A 399 21.50 20.87 -20.26
C VAL A 399 21.71 19.58 -19.47
N ILE A 400 21.42 18.44 -20.11
CA ILE A 400 21.57 17.11 -19.56
C ILE A 400 22.78 16.45 -20.23
N ASP A 401 23.88 16.35 -19.49
CA ASP A 401 25.07 15.61 -19.93
C ASP A 401 24.97 14.14 -19.49
N ARG A 402 25.39 13.23 -20.37
CA ARG A 402 25.29 11.77 -20.15
C ARG A 402 26.67 11.14 -20.20
N TRP A 403 27.06 10.47 -19.13
CA TRP A 403 28.38 9.86 -18.98
C TRP A 403 28.27 8.35 -18.83
N GLU A 404 28.61 7.62 -19.89
CA GLU A 404 28.57 6.18 -19.89
C GLU A 404 29.83 5.59 -19.24
N VAL A 405 29.65 4.65 -18.32
CA VAL A 405 30.74 3.93 -17.68
C VAL A 405 31.12 2.73 -18.54
N VAL A 406 32.22 2.83 -19.29
CA VAL A 406 32.65 1.81 -20.25
C VAL A 406 33.88 1.07 -19.70
N SER A 407 33.78 -0.25 -19.58
CA SER A 407 34.94 -1.12 -19.31
C SER A 407 35.49 -1.68 -20.61
N GLU A 408 36.73 -1.33 -20.94
CA GLU A 408 37.40 -1.86 -22.13
C GLU A 408 37.99 -3.24 -21.84
N GLN A 409 37.84 -4.17 -22.79
CA GLN A 409 38.57 -5.43 -22.72
C GLN A 409 40.08 -5.15 -22.86
N PRO A 410 40.95 -5.92 -22.17
CA PRO A 410 42.39 -5.81 -22.33
C PRO A 410 42.77 -5.87 -23.82
N GLN A 411 43.29 -4.77 -24.38
CA GLN A 411 43.82 -4.83 -25.73
C GLN A 411 45.05 -5.74 -25.72
N THR A 412 45.03 -6.80 -26.52
CA THR A 412 46.23 -7.58 -26.80
C THR A 412 47.22 -6.65 -27.52
N LEU A 413 48.36 -6.37 -26.90
CA LEU A 413 49.44 -5.58 -27.49
C LEU A 413 49.68 -6.04 -28.94
N HIS A 414 49.73 -5.10 -29.89
CA HIS A 414 50.00 -5.42 -31.28
C HIS A 414 51.34 -6.19 -31.38
N PRO A 415 51.46 -7.26 -32.18
CA PRO A 415 52.63 -8.14 -32.20
C PRO A 415 53.98 -7.43 -32.38
N ALA A 416 53.98 -6.27 -33.05
CA ALA A 416 55.17 -5.43 -33.23
C ALA A 416 55.75 -4.87 -31.91
N PHE A 417 54.90 -4.62 -30.89
CA PHE A 417 55.35 -4.15 -29.57
C PHE A 417 55.72 -5.29 -28.62
N ALA A 418 55.27 -6.53 -28.90
CA ALA A 418 55.69 -7.71 -28.14
C ALA A 418 57.19 -8.00 -28.30
N GLN A 419 57.81 -7.57 -29.40
CA GLN A 419 59.23 -7.75 -29.67
C GLN A 419 60.16 -6.74 -28.98
N LEU A 420 59.60 -5.68 -28.37
CA LEU A 420 60.37 -4.66 -27.63
C LEU A 420 60.51 -4.98 -26.13
N ASN A 421 59.85 -6.04 -25.65
CA ASN A 421 59.89 -6.45 -24.25
C ASN A 421 61.06 -7.40 -23.97
N THR A 422 62.16 -6.87 -23.45
CA THR A 422 63.35 -7.64 -22.99
C THR A 422 63.32 -7.96 -21.48
N GLY A 423 62.16 -7.86 -20.81
CA GLY A 423 61.95 -8.26 -19.42
C GLY A 423 60.87 -9.33 -19.27
N ASN A 424 61.14 -10.37 -18.47
CA ASN A 424 60.24 -11.51 -18.19
C ASN A 424 58.98 -11.13 -17.38
N SER A 425 58.12 -10.26 -17.89
CA SER A 425 56.75 -10.12 -17.40
C SER A 425 55.81 -9.66 -18.51
N THR A 426 55.10 -10.59 -19.13
CA THR A 426 53.89 -10.30 -19.90
C THR A 426 52.76 -9.93 -18.93
N THR A 427 52.74 -8.68 -18.47
CA THR A 427 51.55 -8.12 -17.83
C THR A 427 50.58 -7.71 -18.93
N ASN A 428 49.53 -8.51 -19.16
CA ASN A 428 48.38 -8.03 -19.91
C ASN A 428 47.86 -6.77 -19.20
N PRO A 429 47.58 -5.65 -19.90
CA PRO A 429 47.02 -4.47 -19.26
C PRO A 429 45.69 -4.84 -18.59
N ASN A 430 45.51 -4.42 -17.33
CA ASN A 430 44.24 -4.59 -16.64
C ASN A 430 43.12 -3.88 -17.42
N PRO A 431 41.89 -4.42 -17.42
CA PRO A 431 40.76 -3.75 -18.06
C PRO A 431 40.59 -2.36 -17.45
N MET A 432 40.70 -1.33 -18.28
CA MET A 432 40.53 0.06 -17.87
C MET A 432 39.05 0.44 -18.01
N THR A 433 38.47 0.99 -16.95
CA THR A 433 37.16 1.63 -17.03
C THR A 433 37.34 3.12 -17.24
N ARG A 434 36.57 3.69 -18.16
CA ARG A 434 36.58 5.13 -18.45
C ARG A 434 35.18 5.69 -18.55
N LEU A 435 35.06 7.00 -18.38
CA LEU A 435 33.84 7.75 -18.65
C LEU A 435 33.82 8.19 -20.11
N ARG A 436 32.76 7.84 -20.82
CA ARG A 436 32.49 8.32 -22.18
C ARG A 436 31.31 9.29 -22.15
N LYS A 437 31.56 10.57 -22.46
CA LYS A 437 30.50 11.55 -22.68
C LYS A 437 29.71 11.16 -23.93
N LEU A 438 28.39 11.12 -23.82
CA LEU A 438 27.44 11.00 -24.93
C LEU A 438 26.86 12.38 -25.23
N ASP A 439 26.14 12.51 -26.35
CA ASP A 439 25.53 13.77 -26.76
C ASP A 439 24.65 14.36 -25.66
N SER A 440 24.87 15.64 -25.37
CA SER A 440 24.12 16.42 -24.41
C SER A 440 22.74 16.75 -24.95
N VAL A 441 21.73 16.76 -24.08
CA VAL A 441 20.36 17.11 -24.43
C VAL A 441 20.03 18.46 -23.83
N VAL A 442 19.66 19.43 -24.66
CA VAL A 442 19.22 20.76 -24.21
C VAL A 442 17.70 20.80 -24.19
N ILE A 443 17.11 21.21 -23.07
CA ILE A 443 15.67 21.35 -22.89
C ILE A 443 15.38 22.82 -22.51
N PRO A 444 14.45 23.52 -23.19
CA PRO A 444 14.08 24.92 -22.87
C PRO A 444 13.14 25.01 -21.66
N LYS A 445 13.51 24.34 -20.58
CA LYS A 445 12.80 24.29 -19.29
C LYS A 445 13.79 24.06 -18.15
N ILE A 446 13.42 24.43 -16.93
CA ILE A 446 14.22 24.17 -15.73
C ILE A 446 13.82 22.84 -15.12
N VAL A 447 14.75 21.89 -15.10
CA VAL A 447 14.56 20.59 -14.44
C VAL A 447 14.69 20.77 -12.94
N VAL A 448 13.65 20.40 -12.19
CA VAL A 448 13.64 20.47 -10.71
C VAL A 448 13.74 19.08 -10.06
N SER A 449 13.50 18.01 -10.82
CA SER A 449 13.65 16.63 -10.37
C SER A 449 13.91 15.68 -11.54
N VAL A 450 14.71 14.65 -11.28
CA VAL A 450 14.93 13.49 -12.18
C VAL A 450 14.48 12.24 -11.44
N GLN A 451 13.68 11.40 -12.10
CA GLN A 451 13.27 10.11 -11.55
C GLN A 451 13.41 8.99 -12.57
N VAL A 452 13.78 7.81 -12.09
CA VAL A 452 13.97 6.63 -12.91
C VAL A 452 12.79 5.66 -12.74
N MET A 453 12.26 5.16 -13.85
CA MET A 453 11.06 4.32 -13.87
C MET A 453 11.29 3.02 -14.64
N TYR A 454 10.34 2.09 -14.53
CA TYR A 454 10.34 0.81 -15.27
C TYR A 454 11.69 0.06 -15.17
N LEU A 455 12.24 0.00 -13.95
CA LEU A 455 13.55 -0.58 -13.64
C LEU A 455 14.71 0.00 -14.47
N GLY A 456 14.75 1.32 -14.64
CA GLY A 456 15.87 1.97 -15.32
C GLY A 456 15.64 2.27 -16.79
N LYS A 457 14.52 1.84 -17.39
CA LYS A 457 14.26 1.95 -18.84
C LYS A 457 13.77 3.34 -19.27
N VAL A 458 13.13 4.07 -18.39
CA VAL A 458 12.57 5.41 -18.68
C VAL A 458 13.10 6.39 -17.66
N VAL A 459 13.51 7.56 -18.13
CA VAL A 459 13.92 8.70 -17.33
C VAL A 459 12.80 9.74 -17.38
N CYS A 460 12.36 10.20 -16.22
CA CYS A 460 11.29 11.16 -16.04
C CYS A 460 11.88 12.48 -15.53
N PHE A 461 11.59 13.57 -16.23
CA PHE A 461 11.97 14.92 -15.86
C PHE A 461 10.74 15.68 -15.41
N ALA A 462 10.78 16.24 -14.20
CA ALA A 462 9.79 17.22 -13.76
C ALA A 462 10.39 18.62 -13.87
N PHE A 463 9.60 19.57 -14.38
CA PHE A 463 10.05 20.93 -14.65
C PHE A 463 9.41 21.94 -13.71
N SER A 464 10.04 23.10 -13.57
CA SER A 464 9.58 24.18 -12.69
C SER A 464 8.22 24.78 -13.07
N ASP A 465 7.76 24.56 -14.31
CA ASP A 465 6.44 24.97 -14.78
C ASP A 465 5.32 23.96 -14.39
N GLY A 466 5.67 22.87 -13.70
CA GLY A 466 4.75 21.80 -13.31
C GLY A 466 4.62 20.67 -14.33
N THR A 467 5.17 20.84 -15.54
CA THR A 467 5.10 19.81 -16.59
C THR A 467 6.04 18.65 -16.31
N ILE A 468 5.75 17.49 -16.92
CA ILE A 468 6.54 16.27 -16.81
C ILE A 468 6.82 15.71 -18.20
N GLN A 469 8.07 15.35 -18.48
CA GLN A 469 8.46 14.63 -19.70
C GLN A 469 9.07 13.27 -19.38
N TYR A 470 8.65 12.26 -20.13
CA TYR A 470 9.20 10.91 -20.08
C TYR A 470 10.11 10.71 -21.28
N ARG A 471 11.32 10.18 -21.07
CA ARG A 471 12.28 9.94 -22.14
C ARG A 471 12.83 8.52 -22.07
N ASP A 472 13.07 7.94 -23.24
CA ASP A 472 13.75 6.66 -23.34
C ASP A 472 15.17 6.79 -22.79
N ARG A 473 15.60 5.86 -21.93
CA ARG A 473 16.92 5.86 -21.30
C ARG A 473 18.07 6.04 -22.29
N VAL A 474 17.96 5.41 -23.46
CA VAL A 474 19.07 5.22 -24.39
C VAL A 474 19.06 6.32 -25.44
N THR A 475 17.94 6.51 -26.12
CA THR A 475 17.80 7.50 -27.20
C THR A 475 17.56 8.90 -26.67
N MET A 476 17.05 9.04 -25.43
CA MET A 476 16.57 10.31 -24.84
C MET A 476 15.46 10.99 -25.64
N MET A 477 14.83 10.26 -26.56
CA MET A 477 13.61 10.71 -27.23
C MET A 477 12.45 10.73 -26.25
N GLU A 478 11.60 11.75 -26.38
CA GLU A 478 10.38 11.86 -25.59
C GLU A 478 9.42 10.70 -25.92
N MET A 479 8.81 10.17 -24.86
CA MET A 479 7.89 9.04 -24.90
C MET A 479 6.47 9.50 -24.59
N PHE A 480 5.49 8.71 -25.01
CA PHE A 480 4.06 8.94 -24.77
C PHE A 480 3.46 10.16 -25.49
N ASN A 481 4.09 10.61 -26.57
CA ASN A 481 3.57 11.68 -27.43
C ASN A 481 2.43 11.22 -28.36
N GLU A 482 2.26 9.90 -28.53
CA GLU A 482 1.26 9.30 -29.42
C GLU A 482 0.40 8.30 -28.65
N HIS A 483 -0.92 8.38 -28.87
CA HIS A 483 -1.86 7.41 -28.32
C HIS A 483 -1.87 6.14 -29.18
N SER A 484 -1.83 4.96 -28.55
CA SER A 484 -1.91 3.68 -29.24
C SER A 484 -2.81 2.70 -28.50
N VAL A 485 -3.85 2.22 -29.19
CA VAL A 485 -4.65 1.08 -28.72
C VAL A 485 -4.00 -0.26 -29.04
N HIS A 486 -3.09 -0.34 -30.01
CA HIS A 486 -2.52 -1.64 -30.42
C HIS A 486 -1.39 -2.11 -29.51
N ARG A 487 -0.68 -1.20 -28.85
CA ARG A 487 0.42 -1.52 -27.95
C ARG A 487 0.44 -0.55 -26.78
N VAL A 488 0.02 -1.04 -25.62
CA VAL A 488 -0.16 -0.25 -24.39
C VAL A 488 0.92 -0.65 -23.38
N LEU A 489 1.74 0.28 -22.93
CA LEU A 489 2.77 0.09 -21.89
C LEU A 489 2.45 0.88 -20.62
N SER A 490 1.78 2.03 -20.77
CA SER A 490 1.48 2.99 -19.70
C SER A 490 0.06 3.55 -19.87
N PRO A 491 -0.58 4.05 -18.80
CA PRO A 491 -1.79 4.86 -18.91
C PRO A 491 -1.67 6.03 -19.90
N HIS A 492 -0.48 6.63 -20.04
CA HIS A 492 -0.26 7.70 -21.02
C HIS A 492 -0.56 7.29 -22.46
N ASP A 493 -0.26 6.04 -22.85
CA ASP A 493 -0.48 5.53 -24.22
C ASP A 493 -1.96 5.54 -24.63
N VAL A 494 -2.88 5.61 -23.67
CA VAL A 494 -4.31 5.48 -23.93
C VAL A 494 -5.10 6.74 -23.61
N GLY A 495 -4.45 7.86 -23.29
CA GLY A 495 -5.11 9.16 -23.13
C GLY A 495 -5.22 9.67 -21.68
N PHE A 496 -4.54 9.03 -20.73
CA PHE A 496 -4.36 9.60 -19.40
C PHE A 496 -3.24 10.64 -19.43
N GLN A 497 -3.50 11.82 -18.87
CA GLN A 497 -2.54 12.92 -18.80
C GLN A 497 -2.65 13.64 -17.46
N TYR A 498 -1.65 14.45 -17.11
CA TYR A 498 -1.77 15.37 -15.98
C TYR A 498 -2.47 16.64 -16.42
N ALA A 499 -3.42 17.13 -15.61
CA ALA A 499 -4.30 18.23 -16.01
C ALA A 499 -3.77 19.64 -15.67
N ASN A 500 -2.79 19.76 -14.77
CA ASN A 500 -2.43 21.04 -14.16
C ASN A 500 -0.93 21.36 -14.31
N ASP A 501 -0.62 22.39 -15.10
CA ASP A 501 0.69 23.02 -15.19
C ASP A 501 0.78 24.12 -14.14
N THR A 502 0.91 23.72 -12.87
CA THR A 502 1.14 24.68 -11.78
C THR A 502 2.63 24.74 -11.49
N PRO A 503 3.25 25.94 -11.52
CA PRO A 503 4.66 26.12 -11.19
C PRO A 503 5.02 25.45 -9.86
N CYS A 504 6.14 24.75 -9.85
CA CYS A 504 6.57 23.97 -8.70
C CYS A 504 8.08 24.08 -8.46
N LEU A 505 8.44 23.96 -7.18
CA LEU A 505 9.82 23.99 -6.73
C LEU A 505 10.39 22.58 -6.62
N GLN A 506 9.54 21.60 -6.29
CA GLN A 506 9.91 20.21 -6.05
C GLN A 506 8.75 19.27 -6.32
N VAL A 507 9.07 18.03 -6.70
CA VAL A 507 8.10 16.96 -7.01
C VAL A 507 8.54 15.65 -6.36
N ALA A 508 7.57 14.84 -5.92
CA ALA A 508 7.76 13.43 -5.59
C ALA A 508 6.67 12.58 -6.24
N PHE A 509 7.05 11.56 -7.00
CA PHE A 509 6.09 10.66 -7.64
C PHE A 509 5.62 9.56 -6.70
N SER A 510 4.40 9.10 -6.93
CA SER A 510 3.87 7.91 -6.28
C SER A 510 4.64 6.65 -6.71
N PRO A 511 4.64 5.58 -5.90
CA PRO A 511 5.34 4.34 -6.24
C PRO A 511 4.76 3.60 -7.45
N THR A 512 3.56 3.94 -7.91
CA THR A 512 2.96 3.41 -9.15
C THR A 512 3.25 4.31 -10.35
N ASN A 513 3.67 5.55 -10.08
CA ASN A 513 3.83 6.64 -11.02
C ASN A 513 2.54 7.08 -11.74
N CYS A 514 1.37 6.72 -11.23
CA CYS A 514 0.08 7.22 -11.72
C CYS A 514 -0.28 8.60 -11.14
N SER A 515 0.54 9.12 -10.22
CA SER A 515 0.35 10.41 -9.56
C SER A 515 1.69 10.96 -9.08
N TYR A 516 1.71 12.25 -8.80
CA TYR A 516 2.79 12.91 -8.08
C TYR A 516 2.25 13.97 -7.13
N VAL A 517 3.07 14.35 -6.16
CA VAL A 517 2.84 15.51 -5.31
C VAL A 517 3.92 16.55 -5.58
N GLN A 518 3.57 17.81 -5.43
CA GLN A 518 4.49 18.92 -5.64
C GLN A 518 4.39 19.96 -4.54
N ILE A 519 5.51 20.65 -4.31
CA ILE A 519 5.56 21.90 -3.54
C ILE A 519 5.47 23.05 -4.55
N SER A 520 4.40 23.84 -4.51
CA SER A 520 4.25 25.05 -5.34
C SER A 520 5.07 26.23 -4.78
N GLU A 521 5.15 27.33 -5.54
CA GLU A 521 5.95 28.50 -5.15
C GLU A 521 5.51 29.17 -3.83
N ASP A 522 4.23 29.02 -3.48
CA ASP A 522 3.62 29.45 -2.23
C ASP A 522 3.97 28.56 -1.01
N TRP A 523 4.61 27.40 -1.26
CA TRP A 523 4.85 26.29 -0.34
C TRP A 523 3.64 25.37 -0.07
N ASP A 524 2.55 25.51 -0.83
CA ASP A 524 1.44 24.57 -0.73
C ASP A 524 1.79 23.23 -1.39
N ILE A 525 1.22 22.16 -0.83
CA ILE A 525 1.40 20.80 -1.36
C ILE A 525 0.18 20.42 -2.17
N LYS A 526 0.38 20.18 -3.46
CA LYS A 526 -0.68 19.79 -4.40
C LYS A 526 -0.48 18.36 -4.85
N TRP A 527 -1.58 17.59 -4.90
CA TRP A 527 -1.62 16.26 -5.49
C TRP A 527 -2.12 16.33 -6.93
N ASN A 528 -1.32 15.80 -7.84
CA ASN A 528 -1.62 15.72 -9.27
C ASN A 528 -1.76 14.24 -9.65
N SER A 529 -2.99 13.85 -10.00
CA SER A 529 -3.31 12.51 -10.49
C SER A 529 -3.49 12.53 -12.00
N MET A 530 -3.10 11.44 -12.66
CA MET A 530 -3.46 11.24 -14.06
C MET A 530 -4.98 11.22 -14.22
N ARG A 531 -5.48 11.99 -15.18
CA ARG A 531 -6.89 12.04 -15.54
C ARG A 531 -7.04 11.62 -16.99
N TYR A 532 -8.13 10.90 -17.26
CA TYR A 532 -8.52 10.61 -18.63
C TYR A 532 -9.02 11.90 -19.27
N THR A 533 -8.46 12.27 -20.42
CA THR A 533 -8.69 13.59 -21.07
C THR A 533 -10.07 13.73 -21.69
N THR A 534 -10.67 12.63 -22.12
CA THR A 534 -12.03 12.58 -22.68
C THR A 534 -13.04 12.20 -21.59
N ASP A 535 -14.32 12.44 -21.80
CA ASP A 535 -15.38 11.92 -20.93
C ASP A 535 -15.23 10.38 -20.77
N PRO A 536 -15.07 9.86 -19.53
CA PRO A 536 -15.05 8.42 -19.25
C PRO A 536 -16.21 7.65 -19.86
N SER A 537 -17.38 8.28 -20.03
CA SER A 537 -18.55 7.67 -20.69
C SER A 537 -18.27 7.33 -22.17
N THR A 538 -17.48 8.16 -22.85
CA THR A 538 -17.09 8.00 -24.26
C THR A 538 -15.94 7.01 -24.42
N ALA A 539 -15.04 6.94 -23.43
CA ALA A 539 -13.93 5.98 -23.36
C ALA A 539 -14.40 4.52 -23.34
N LEU A 540 -15.63 4.27 -22.88
CA LEU A 540 -16.21 2.95 -22.67
C LEU A 540 -16.74 2.29 -23.97
N GLN A 541 -16.31 2.74 -25.16
CA GLN A 541 -16.71 2.15 -26.44
C GLN A 541 -15.54 1.39 -27.13
N GLY A 542 -15.83 0.19 -27.62
CA GLY A 542 -14.98 -0.55 -28.56
C GLY A 542 -13.54 -0.84 -28.09
N ALA A 543 -12.57 -0.59 -28.98
CA ALA A 543 -11.15 -0.89 -28.73
C ALA A 543 -10.53 0.00 -27.64
N GLN A 544 -10.99 1.26 -27.52
CA GLN A 544 -10.46 2.23 -26.56
C GLN A 544 -10.70 1.77 -25.11
N GLN A 545 -11.89 1.27 -24.81
CA GLN A 545 -12.23 0.70 -23.50
C GLN A 545 -11.26 -0.42 -23.11
N SER A 546 -10.99 -1.32 -24.05
CA SER A 546 -10.12 -2.46 -23.84
C SER A 546 -8.66 -2.02 -23.61
N ALA A 547 -8.22 -0.96 -24.31
CA ALA A 547 -6.91 -0.36 -24.13
C ALA A 547 -6.76 0.30 -22.75
N VAL A 548 -7.77 1.08 -22.32
CA VAL A 548 -7.84 1.68 -20.97
C VAL A 548 -7.78 0.60 -19.89
N MET A 549 -8.56 -0.47 -20.06
CA MET A 549 -8.55 -1.60 -19.14
C MET A 549 -7.17 -2.28 -19.08
N ALA A 550 -6.53 -2.53 -20.23
CA ALA A 550 -5.19 -3.09 -20.31
C ALA A 550 -4.13 -2.22 -19.60
N ALA A 551 -4.20 -0.89 -19.75
CA ALA A 551 -3.31 0.04 -19.06
C ALA A 551 -3.46 -0.03 -17.53
N LEU A 552 -4.70 -0.04 -17.03
CA LEU A 552 -4.99 -0.16 -15.61
C LEU A 552 -4.57 -1.52 -15.04
N ILE A 553 -4.73 -2.60 -15.80
CA ILE A 553 -4.27 -3.94 -15.43
C ILE A 553 -2.74 -3.97 -15.31
N LEU A 554 -2.01 -3.37 -16.25
CA LEU A 554 -0.55 -3.29 -16.21
C LEU A 554 -0.07 -2.51 -14.99
N ALA A 555 -0.64 -1.32 -14.76
CA ALA A 555 -0.30 -0.48 -13.61
C ALA A 555 -0.55 -1.22 -12.29
N LEU A 556 -1.74 -1.82 -12.13
CA LEU A 556 -2.11 -2.56 -10.93
C LEU A 556 -1.23 -3.79 -10.73
N SER A 557 -0.96 -4.57 -11.79
CA SER A 557 -0.15 -5.79 -11.72
C SER A 557 1.30 -5.52 -11.33
N SER A 558 1.86 -4.41 -11.82
CA SER A 558 3.17 -3.90 -11.42
C SER A 558 3.19 -3.54 -9.93
N ALA A 559 2.20 -2.78 -9.46
CA ALA A 559 2.08 -2.37 -8.06
C ALA A 559 1.95 -3.57 -7.11
N ILE A 560 1.13 -4.57 -7.46
CA ILE A 560 0.93 -5.80 -6.68
C ILE A 560 2.23 -6.59 -6.56
N THR A 561 2.94 -6.76 -7.68
CA THR A 561 4.19 -7.54 -7.72
C THR A 561 5.29 -6.86 -6.90
N ALA A 562 5.36 -5.53 -6.95
CA ALA A 562 6.27 -4.71 -6.14
C ALA A 562 5.82 -4.53 -4.68
N SER A 563 4.63 -5.03 -4.30
CA SER A 563 4.01 -4.80 -2.99
C SER A 563 3.83 -3.32 -2.64
N ASN A 564 3.57 -2.49 -3.65
CA ASN A 564 3.33 -1.06 -3.52
C ASN A 564 1.86 -0.78 -3.14
N ASN A 565 1.64 0.37 -2.52
CA ASN A 565 0.32 1.00 -2.45
C ASN A 565 -0.18 1.29 -3.89
N PHE A 566 -1.49 1.14 -4.11
CA PHE A 566 -2.17 1.33 -5.40
C PHE A 566 -3.42 2.21 -5.28
N ASP A 567 -3.51 3.03 -4.24
CA ASP A 567 -4.66 3.89 -3.97
C ASP A 567 -4.83 4.98 -5.04
N ASP A 568 -3.74 5.46 -5.62
CA ASP A 568 -3.77 6.37 -6.76
C ASP A 568 -4.28 5.71 -8.06
N ILE A 569 -4.01 4.42 -8.27
CA ILE A 569 -4.61 3.65 -9.37
C ILE A 569 -6.12 3.53 -9.17
N LEU A 570 -6.58 3.32 -7.92
CA LEU A 570 -8.01 3.31 -7.61
C LEU A 570 -8.65 4.68 -7.87
N ALA A 571 -7.97 5.77 -7.50
CA ALA A 571 -8.42 7.14 -7.79
C ALA A 571 -8.55 7.39 -9.29
N MET A 572 -7.57 6.96 -10.08
CA MET A 572 -7.57 7.06 -11.54
C MET A 572 -8.66 6.18 -12.19
N ALA A 573 -8.94 5.00 -11.63
CA ALA A 573 -9.97 4.08 -12.13
C ALA A 573 -11.40 4.48 -11.73
N ARG A 574 -11.55 5.32 -10.70
CA ARG A 574 -12.84 5.70 -10.12
C ARG A 574 -13.85 6.28 -11.11
N PRO A 575 -13.49 7.16 -12.07
CA PRO A 575 -14.45 7.73 -13.01
C PRO A 575 -15.14 6.69 -13.91
N PHE A 576 -14.56 5.49 -14.09
CA PHE A 576 -15.14 4.42 -14.91
C PHE A 576 -16.18 3.57 -14.17
N ASN A 577 -16.47 3.90 -12.91
CA ASN A 577 -17.34 3.10 -12.05
C ASN A 577 -18.83 3.18 -12.41
N GLU A 578 -19.24 4.09 -13.29
CA GLU A 578 -20.60 4.14 -13.82
C GLU A 578 -20.94 2.88 -14.62
N ASN A 579 -19.95 2.26 -15.25
CA ASN A 579 -20.11 0.94 -15.85
C ASN A 579 -20.07 -0.13 -14.74
N SER A 580 -21.25 -0.68 -14.43
CA SER A 580 -21.45 -1.69 -13.38
C SER A 580 -20.59 -2.95 -13.53
N HIS A 581 -20.10 -3.28 -14.73
CA HIS A 581 -19.26 -4.43 -14.99
C HIS A 581 -17.75 -4.12 -14.94
N PHE A 582 -17.37 -2.84 -14.94
CA PHE A 582 -15.97 -2.41 -15.06
C PHE A 582 -15.08 -3.02 -13.97
N ALA A 583 -15.47 -2.88 -12.70
CA ALA A 583 -14.68 -3.40 -11.58
C ALA A 583 -14.55 -4.94 -11.63
N ALA A 584 -15.62 -5.64 -12.02
CA ALA A 584 -15.60 -7.10 -12.12
C ALA A 584 -14.67 -7.57 -13.25
N THR A 585 -14.74 -6.95 -14.42
CA THR A 585 -13.87 -7.27 -15.56
C THR A 585 -12.41 -6.93 -15.24
N TRP A 586 -12.16 -5.78 -14.62
CA TRP A 586 -10.80 -5.37 -14.22
C TRP A 586 -10.15 -6.36 -13.25
N VAL A 587 -10.91 -6.84 -12.25
CA VAL A 587 -10.45 -7.88 -11.32
C VAL A 587 -10.22 -9.20 -12.05
N ARG A 588 -11.16 -9.63 -12.91
CA ARG A 588 -11.06 -10.89 -13.67
C ARG A 588 -9.77 -10.93 -14.51
N ASP A 589 -9.50 -9.88 -15.26
CA ASP A 589 -8.37 -9.85 -16.18
C ASP A 589 -7.04 -9.71 -15.44
N THR A 590 -7.03 -8.99 -14.31
CA THR A 590 -5.87 -8.96 -13.40
C THR A 590 -5.57 -10.34 -12.81
N VAL A 591 -6.60 -11.08 -12.38
CA VAL A 591 -6.47 -12.46 -11.90
C VAL A 591 -5.90 -13.39 -12.98
N ASN A 592 -6.36 -13.22 -14.22
CA ASN A 592 -5.87 -13.97 -15.38
C ASN A 592 -4.38 -13.67 -15.67
N LEU A 593 -4.00 -12.39 -15.70
CA LEU A 593 -2.61 -11.97 -15.93
C LEU A 593 -1.66 -12.50 -14.83
N LEU A 594 -2.07 -12.36 -13.57
CA LEU A 594 -1.29 -12.80 -12.42
C LEU A 594 -1.39 -14.31 -12.15
N LYS A 595 -2.17 -15.05 -12.96
CA LYS A 595 -2.41 -16.49 -12.85
C LYS A 595 -2.80 -16.91 -11.44
N MET A 596 -3.63 -16.11 -10.79
CA MET A 596 -4.06 -16.40 -9.43
C MET A 596 -5.05 -17.56 -9.44
N ASN A 597 -4.94 -18.47 -8.47
CA ASN A 597 -5.90 -19.55 -8.31
C ASN A 597 -6.99 -19.15 -7.30
N PHE A 598 -8.24 -19.17 -7.75
CA PHE A 598 -9.43 -18.85 -6.95
C PHE A 598 -10.29 -20.09 -6.65
N ASP A 599 -9.71 -21.29 -6.65
CA ASP A 599 -10.38 -22.49 -6.15
C ASP A 599 -10.02 -22.74 -4.67
N PHE A 600 -11.02 -22.59 -3.80
CA PHE A 600 -10.93 -22.91 -2.37
C PHE A 600 -11.95 -24.00 -1.97
N SER A 601 -12.36 -24.83 -2.92
CA SER A 601 -13.41 -25.83 -2.70
C SER A 601 -12.95 -26.99 -1.82
N ASP A 602 -11.63 -27.18 -1.68
CA ASP A 602 -11.02 -28.18 -0.81
C ASP A 602 -10.69 -27.63 0.59
N GLU A 603 -11.00 -28.39 1.63
CA GLU A 603 -10.79 -28.00 3.03
C GLU A 603 -9.32 -27.82 3.40
N ALA A 604 -8.41 -28.49 2.67
CA ALA A 604 -6.97 -28.36 2.84
C ALA A 604 -6.46 -26.92 2.64
N HIS A 605 -7.26 -26.06 2.00
CA HIS A 605 -6.89 -24.69 1.68
C HIS A 605 -7.29 -23.64 2.73
N HIS A 606 -7.90 -24.03 3.87
CA HIS A 606 -8.41 -23.04 4.84
C HIS A 606 -7.36 -22.05 5.37
N ASP A 607 -6.17 -22.51 5.76
CA ASP A 607 -5.12 -21.61 6.24
C ASP A 607 -4.57 -20.72 5.11
N SER A 608 -4.44 -21.26 3.90
CA SER A 608 -4.04 -20.49 2.72
C SER A 608 -5.08 -19.45 2.31
N LEU A 609 -6.37 -19.76 2.44
CA LEU A 609 -7.49 -18.87 2.14
C LEU A 609 -7.49 -17.64 3.07
N ILE A 610 -7.35 -17.85 4.37
CA ILE A 610 -7.35 -16.76 5.37
C ILE A 610 -6.19 -15.79 5.11
N ARG A 611 -5.02 -16.31 4.75
CA ARG A 611 -3.79 -15.52 4.55
C ARG A 611 -3.61 -15.03 3.11
N ASN A 612 -4.55 -15.29 2.20
CA ASN A 612 -4.40 -14.95 0.78
C ASN A 612 -4.46 -13.42 0.54
N PRO A 613 -3.35 -12.75 0.19
CA PRO A 613 -3.33 -11.31 -0.04
C PRO A 613 -4.03 -10.92 -1.35
N PHE A 614 -4.07 -11.82 -2.32
CA PHE A 614 -4.68 -11.58 -3.62
C PHE A 614 -6.22 -11.58 -3.55
N LEU A 615 -6.79 -12.49 -2.77
CA LEU A 615 -8.23 -12.46 -2.46
C LEU A 615 -8.60 -11.15 -1.75
N GLN A 616 -7.83 -10.75 -0.72
CA GLN A 616 -8.06 -9.49 -0.01
C GLN A 616 -7.99 -8.28 -0.96
N MET A 617 -7.05 -8.28 -1.89
CA MET A 617 -6.91 -7.24 -2.91
C MET A 617 -8.12 -7.19 -3.87
N CYS A 618 -8.54 -8.33 -4.43
CA CYS A 618 -9.70 -8.39 -5.32
C CYS A 618 -10.96 -7.87 -4.63
N LEU A 619 -11.21 -8.35 -3.40
CA LEU A 619 -12.31 -7.88 -2.57
C LEU A 619 -12.18 -6.39 -2.23
N SER A 620 -10.97 -5.88 -2.01
CA SER A 620 -10.76 -4.46 -1.74
C SER A 620 -11.09 -3.58 -2.94
N ILE A 621 -10.76 -4.01 -4.16
CA ILE A 621 -11.08 -3.28 -5.39
C ILE A 621 -12.60 -3.25 -5.54
N LEU A 622 -13.27 -4.41 -5.46
CA LEU A 622 -14.73 -4.51 -5.55
C LEU A 622 -15.42 -3.65 -4.48
N ASN A 623 -14.95 -3.71 -3.24
CA ASN A 623 -15.52 -2.94 -2.13
C ASN A 623 -15.34 -1.43 -2.33
N HIS A 624 -14.18 -0.97 -2.79
CA HIS A 624 -13.92 0.46 -3.00
C HIS A 624 -14.67 1.00 -4.22
N MET A 625 -14.62 0.30 -5.36
CA MET A 625 -15.36 0.72 -6.56
C MET A 625 -16.86 0.78 -6.27
N SER A 626 -17.38 -0.14 -5.48
CA SER A 626 -18.80 -0.17 -5.11
C SER A 626 -19.20 0.80 -3.99
N PHE A 627 -18.24 1.44 -3.32
CA PHE A 627 -18.49 2.39 -2.24
C PHE A 627 -18.93 3.73 -2.83
N ARG A 628 -20.06 4.29 -2.35
CA ARG A 628 -20.66 5.54 -2.85
C ARG A 628 -20.75 6.63 -1.78
N GLY A 629 -20.10 6.42 -0.64
CA GLY A 629 -20.25 7.21 0.57
C GLY A 629 -20.86 6.40 1.72
N GLU A 630 -20.61 6.82 2.95
CA GLU A 630 -20.96 6.07 4.17
C GLU A 630 -22.47 5.91 4.40
N PHE A 631 -23.25 6.84 3.86
CA PHE A 631 -24.71 6.86 4.00
C PHE A 631 -25.41 6.69 2.66
N GLN A 632 -24.74 6.04 1.70
CA GLN A 632 -25.30 5.67 0.41
C GLN A 632 -25.36 4.15 0.27
N PRO A 633 -26.37 3.59 -0.42
CA PRO A 633 -26.43 2.16 -0.72
C PRO A 633 -25.17 1.69 -1.46
N ARG A 634 -24.57 0.57 -1.04
CA ARG A 634 -23.50 -0.07 -1.80
C ARG A 634 -24.11 -0.85 -2.96
N SER A 635 -23.31 -1.12 -3.98
CA SER A 635 -23.72 -2.11 -4.99
C SER A 635 -23.73 -3.52 -4.40
N TYR A 636 -24.35 -4.45 -5.14
CA TYR A 636 -24.37 -5.87 -4.84
C TYR A 636 -22.96 -6.44 -4.58
N GLU A 637 -22.03 -6.19 -5.49
CA GLU A 637 -20.63 -6.63 -5.42
C GLU A 637 -19.91 -5.98 -4.23
N GLY A 638 -20.24 -4.74 -3.90
CA GLY A 638 -19.75 -4.02 -2.73
C GLY A 638 -20.19 -4.65 -1.42
N LYS A 639 -21.47 -4.98 -1.30
CA LYS A 639 -22.05 -5.64 -0.12
C LYS A 639 -21.46 -7.05 0.08
N LEU A 640 -21.37 -7.83 -1.01
CA LEU A 640 -20.76 -9.16 -1.00
C LEU A 640 -19.30 -9.07 -0.55
N SER A 641 -18.51 -8.20 -1.19
CA SER A 641 -17.08 -8.06 -0.87
C SER A 641 -16.83 -7.53 0.53
N PHE A 642 -17.62 -6.55 1.01
CA PHE A 642 -17.57 -6.05 2.37
C PHE A 642 -17.78 -7.17 3.39
N LEU A 643 -18.85 -7.97 3.26
CA LEU A 643 -19.14 -9.07 4.18
C LEU A 643 -18.00 -10.09 4.22
N ILE A 644 -17.48 -10.50 3.06
CA ILE A 644 -16.35 -11.45 2.99
C ILE A 644 -15.11 -10.87 3.69
N LEU A 645 -14.79 -9.59 3.47
CA LEU A 645 -13.67 -8.91 4.16
C LEU A 645 -13.86 -8.88 5.68
N GLN A 646 -15.09 -8.69 6.16
CA GLN A 646 -15.39 -8.66 7.59
C GLN A 646 -15.35 -10.05 8.24
N VAL A 647 -15.82 -11.10 7.55
CA VAL A 647 -15.64 -12.50 8.00
C VAL A 647 -14.16 -12.84 8.11
N ARG A 648 -13.36 -12.45 7.11
CA ARG A 648 -11.91 -12.62 7.16
C ARG A 648 -11.29 -11.90 8.36
N ASN A 649 -11.69 -10.65 8.63
CA ASN A 649 -11.21 -9.89 9.78
C ASN A 649 -11.52 -10.60 11.12
N PHE A 650 -12.75 -11.11 11.28
CA PHE A 650 -13.15 -11.92 12.42
C PHE A 650 -12.20 -13.11 12.63
N ILE A 651 -11.96 -13.92 11.58
CA ILE A 651 -11.11 -15.11 11.69
C ILE A 651 -9.68 -14.73 12.08
N VAL A 652 -9.15 -13.66 11.50
CA VAL A 652 -7.78 -13.18 11.79
C VAL A 652 -7.67 -12.74 13.25
N LEU A 653 -8.61 -11.94 13.76
CA LEU A 653 -8.63 -11.48 15.15
C LEU A 653 -8.67 -12.64 16.15
N VAL A 654 -9.56 -13.61 15.93
CA VAL A 654 -9.65 -14.80 16.79
C VAL A 654 -8.37 -15.62 16.71
N SER A 655 -7.84 -15.85 15.50
CA SER A 655 -6.63 -16.66 15.32
C SER A 655 -5.39 -16.02 15.94
N LEU A 656 -5.26 -14.69 15.88
CA LEU A 656 -4.17 -13.95 16.53
C LEU A 656 -4.27 -13.99 18.06
N SER A 657 -5.49 -13.87 18.59
CA SER A 657 -5.73 -13.94 20.03
C SER A 657 -5.42 -15.33 20.59
N LEU A 658 -5.67 -16.39 19.80
CA LEU A 658 -5.41 -17.78 20.18
C LEU A 658 -3.96 -18.23 19.99
N ASN A 659 -3.23 -17.65 19.03
CA ASN A 659 -1.88 -18.10 18.64
C ASN A 659 -0.83 -17.05 19.00
N THR A 660 -0.45 -17.02 20.27
CA THR A 660 0.56 -16.08 20.78
C THR A 660 1.98 -16.55 20.48
N PRO A 661 2.87 -15.67 19.97
CA PRO A 661 4.30 -15.96 19.95
C PRO A 661 4.81 -16.22 21.37
N LYS A 662 5.64 -17.26 21.54
CA LYS A 662 6.24 -17.60 22.85
C LYS A 662 7.01 -16.43 23.48
N SER A 663 7.48 -15.49 22.66
CA SER A 663 8.19 -14.28 23.09
C SER A 663 7.34 -13.28 23.88
N LEU A 664 6.01 -13.33 23.79
CA LEU A 664 5.14 -12.39 24.50
C LEU A 664 5.03 -12.72 26.00
N GLY A 665 5.28 -13.97 26.39
CA GLY A 665 5.25 -14.43 27.78
C GLY A 665 3.86 -14.45 28.46
N ILE A 666 2.86 -13.78 27.88
CA ILE A 666 1.47 -13.73 28.33
C ILE A 666 0.52 -14.03 27.15
N SER A 667 -0.57 -14.75 27.41
CA SER A 667 -1.61 -14.94 26.38
C SER A 667 -2.43 -13.66 26.25
N PRO A 668 -2.76 -13.17 25.03
CA PRO A 668 -3.70 -12.08 24.85
C PRO A 668 -5.04 -12.34 25.53
N LEU A 669 -5.45 -13.60 25.64
CA LEU A 669 -6.69 -14.00 26.30
C LEU A 669 -6.66 -13.87 27.84
N ASP A 670 -5.49 -13.61 28.43
CA ASP A 670 -5.37 -13.28 29.85
C ASP A 670 -5.73 -11.81 30.13
N GLU A 671 -6.05 -11.03 29.09
CA GLU A 671 -6.42 -9.62 29.20
C GLU A 671 -7.90 -9.41 28.84
N SER A 672 -8.66 -8.79 29.75
CA SER A 672 -10.10 -8.58 29.62
C SER A 672 -10.48 -7.82 28.34
N GLU A 673 -9.66 -6.87 27.91
CA GLU A 673 -9.87 -6.01 26.74
C GLU A 673 -9.85 -6.82 25.45
N VAL A 674 -8.95 -7.80 25.35
CA VAL A 674 -8.90 -8.71 24.19
C VAL A 674 -10.15 -9.57 24.17
N VAL A 675 -10.54 -10.14 25.31
CA VAL A 675 -11.77 -10.93 25.41
C VAL A 675 -12.99 -10.07 25.05
N GLU A 676 -13.05 -8.82 25.49
CA GLU A 676 -14.12 -7.87 25.17
C GLU A 676 -14.19 -7.51 23.68
N VAL A 677 -13.05 -7.40 22.98
CA VAL A 677 -13.00 -7.28 21.52
C VAL A 677 -13.59 -8.53 20.87
N LEU A 678 -13.25 -9.71 21.38
CA LEU A 678 -13.78 -10.98 20.88
C LEU A 678 -15.29 -11.11 21.12
N VAL A 679 -15.85 -10.57 22.21
CA VAL A 679 -17.31 -10.53 22.45
C VAL A 679 -18.03 -9.83 21.30
N GLY A 680 -17.57 -8.65 20.89
CA GLY A 680 -18.17 -7.92 19.77
C GLY A 680 -18.01 -8.67 18.45
N CYS A 681 -16.84 -9.27 18.23
CA CYS A 681 -16.57 -10.13 17.07
C CYS A 681 -17.49 -11.36 17.00
N VAL A 682 -17.71 -12.06 18.11
CA VAL A 682 -18.65 -13.20 18.23
C VAL A 682 -20.07 -12.75 17.93
N THR A 683 -20.49 -11.63 18.53
CA THR A 683 -21.82 -11.04 18.30
C THR A 683 -22.03 -10.75 16.83
N TRP A 684 -21.10 -10.05 16.18
CA TRP A 684 -21.16 -9.75 14.76
C TRP A 684 -21.25 -11.01 13.89
N ALA A 685 -20.44 -12.04 14.17
CA ALA A 685 -20.45 -13.28 13.40
C ALA A 685 -21.75 -14.10 13.60
N HIS A 686 -22.31 -14.11 14.81
CA HIS A 686 -23.62 -14.71 15.09
C HIS A 686 -24.75 -13.97 14.36
N THR A 687 -24.73 -12.64 14.41
CA THR A 687 -25.69 -11.80 13.67
C THR A 687 -25.59 -12.04 12.17
N LEU A 688 -24.38 -12.20 11.61
CA LEU A 688 -24.19 -12.51 10.19
C LEU A 688 -24.83 -13.85 9.83
N MET A 689 -24.60 -14.89 10.63
CA MET A 689 -25.19 -16.21 10.37
C MET A 689 -26.71 -16.18 10.47
N GLY A 690 -27.27 -15.49 11.48
CA GLY A 690 -28.71 -15.27 11.58
C GLY A 690 -29.27 -14.58 10.34
N TRP A 691 -28.64 -13.49 9.92
CA TRP A 691 -29.03 -12.73 8.72
C TRP A 691 -28.97 -13.59 7.45
N MET A 692 -27.90 -14.37 7.27
CA MET A 692 -27.78 -15.27 6.12
C MET A 692 -28.89 -16.31 6.09
N VAL A 693 -29.23 -16.92 7.24
CA VAL A 693 -30.29 -17.92 7.32
C VAL A 693 -31.67 -17.29 7.06
N ASP A 694 -31.90 -16.09 7.59
CA ASP A 694 -33.12 -15.32 7.34
C ASP A 694 -33.31 -15.05 5.85
N CYS A 695 -32.28 -14.53 5.16
CA CYS A 695 -32.30 -14.34 3.71
C CYS A 695 -32.53 -15.66 2.93
N LEU A 696 -31.91 -16.76 3.35
CA LEU A 696 -32.12 -18.06 2.70
C LEU A 696 -33.55 -18.57 2.89
N PHE A 697 -34.17 -18.36 4.06
CA PHE A 697 -35.57 -18.71 4.30
C PHE A 697 -36.52 -17.84 3.47
N ASP A 698 -36.23 -16.55 3.39
CA ASP A 698 -36.97 -15.61 2.55
C ASP A 698 -36.89 -15.98 1.06
N LEU A 699 -35.73 -16.41 0.57
CA LEU A 699 -35.58 -16.92 -0.80
C LEU A 699 -36.35 -18.22 -1.01
N ALA A 700 -36.35 -19.13 -0.02
CA ALA A 700 -37.09 -20.39 -0.10
C ALA A 700 -38.61 -20.19 -0.20
N ASP A 701 -39.12 -19.15 0.45
CA ASP A 701 -40.54 -18.80 0.44
C ASP A 701 -40.94 -17.92 -0.78
N ASP A 702 -39.96 -17.46 -1.58
CA ASP A 702 -40.20 -16.66 -2.79
C ASP A 702 -40.54 -17.54 -4.01
N PRO A 703 -41.77 -17.43 -4.56
CA PRO A 703 -42.19 -18.26 -5.69
C PRO A 703 -41.44 -17.94 -6.99
N ALA A 704 -40.99 -16.70 -7.20
CA ALA A 704 -40.23 -16.31 -8.38
C ALA A 704 -38.84 -16.94 -8.37
N PHE A 705 -38.17 -16.93 -7.21
CA PHE A 705 -36.90 -17.61 -7.00
C PHE A 705 -37.02 -19.12 -7.24
N MET A 706 -38.01 -19.77 -6.61
CA MET A 706 -38.21 -21.21 -6.76
C MET A 706 -38.53 -21.60 -8.21
N SER A 707 -39.25 -20.76 -8.96
CA SER A 707 -39.51 -20.99 -10.39
C SER A 707 -38.23 -20.92 -11.24
N ILE A 708 -37.29 -20.01 -10.92
CA ILE A 708 -35.96 -19.95 -11.56
C ILE A 708 -35.17 -21.25 -11.35
N LEU A 709 -35.20 -21.82 -10.14
CA LEU A 709 -34.52 -23.10 -9.85
C LEU A 709 -35.20 -24.28 -10.53
N ASN A 710 -36.53 -24.30 -10.56
CA ASN A 710 -37.31 -25.39 -11.16
C ASN A 710 -37.23 -25.40 -12.69
N GLU A 711 -37.03 -24.28 -13.36
CA GLU A 711 -36.97 -24.18 -14.82
C GLU A 711 -35.54 -24.00 -15.32
N GLN A 712 -34.94 -25.04 -15.91
CA GLN A 712 -33.53 -25.01 -16.37
C GLN A 712 -33.22 -23.83 -17.31
N LYS A 713 -34.18 -23.40 -18.14
CA LYS A 713 -34.02 -22.28 -19.07
C LYS A 713 -33.89 -20.92 -18.37
N ARG A 714 -34.43 -20.78 -17.16
CA ARG A 714 -34.43 -19.54 -16.38
C ARG A 714 -33.25 -19.44 -15.40
N PHE A 715 -32.53 -20.54 -15.18
CA PHE A 715 -31.36 -20.54 -14.30
C PHE A 715 -30.33 -19.43 -14.61
N PRO A 716 -30.05 -19.04 -15.87
CA PRO A 716 -29.19 -17.90 -16.19
C PRO A 716 -29.64 -16.55 -15.57
N ASP A 717 -30.93 -16.39 -15.28
CA ASP A 717 -31.52 -15.15 -14.74
C ASP A 717 -31.31 -15.01 -13.22
N LEU A 718 -30.85 -16.07 -12.54
CA LEU A 718 -30.73 -16.13 -11.08
C LEU A 718 -29.85 -15.00 -10.52
N ALA A 719 -28.67 -14.74 -11.09
CA ALA A 719 -27.81 -13.66 -10.63
C ALA A 719 -28.48 -12.28 -10.78
N SER A 720 -29.15 -12.03 -11.90
CA SER A 720 -29.88 -10.77 -12.13
C SER A 720 -31.02 -10.59 -11.13
N PHE A 721 -31.75 -11.66 -10.82
CA PHE A 721 -32.80 -11.66 -9.79
C PHE A 721 -32.23 -11.29 -8.41
N LEU A 722 -31.14 -11.93 -7.98
CA LEU A 722 -30.50 -11.64 -6.70
C LEU A 722 -29.95 -10.21 -6.61
N LYS A 723 -29.35 -9.72 -7.70
CA LYS A 723 -28.85 -8.34 -7.81
C LYS A 723 -29.98 -7.32 -7.65
N ALA A 724 -31.12 -7.54 -8.31
CA ALA A 724 -32.28 -6.67 -8.20
C ALA A 724 -32.85 -6.64 -6.78
N ARG A 725 -32.78 -7.76 -6.05
CA ARG A 725 -33.22 -7.86 -4.65
C ARG A 725 -32.18 -7.34 -3.64
N GLY A 726 -30.90 -7.22 -4.03
CA GLY A 726 -29.81 -6.85 -3.12
C GLY A 726 -29.43 -7.97 -2.13
N ASP A 727 -29.73 -9.23 -2.47
CA ASP A 727 -29.53 -10.40 -1.62
C ASP A 727 -28.28 -11.18 -2.02
N VAL A 728 -27.21 -11.05 -1.22
CA VAL A 728 -25.91 -11.70 -1.47
C VAL A 728 -25.76 -13.06 -0.75
N SER A 729 -26.78 -13.52 -0.02
CA SER A 729 -26.70 -14.72 0.83
C SER A 729 -26.39 -15.99 0.03
N LEU A 730 -26.98 -16.12 -1.16
CA LEU A 730 -26.73 -17.27 -2.02
C LEU A 730 -25.31 -17.28 -2.57
N HIS A 731 -24.75 -16.13 -2.96
CA HIS A 731 -23.36 -16.04 -3.41
C HIS A 731 -22.37 -16.29 -2.28
N LEU A 732 -22.67 -15.87 -1.04
CA LEU A 732 -21.89 -16.22 0.15
C LEU A 732 -21.86 -17.73 0.40
N LEU A 733 -22.95 -18.44 0.10
CA LEU A 733 -23.05 -19.90 0.21
C LEU A 733 -22.34 -20.63 -0.95
N CYS A 734 -22.54 -20.18 -2.18
CA CYS A 734 -22.04 -20.85 -3.38
C CYS A 734 -20.53 -20.67 -3.59
N CYS A 735 -20.01 -19.45 -3.41
CA CYS A 735 -18.61 -19.15 -3.64
C CYS A 735 -17.70 -19.84 -2.60
N SER A 736 -16.75 -20.64 -3.06
CA SER A 736 -15.82 -21.40 -2.21
C SER A 736 -15.02 -20.52 -1.25
N SER A 737 -14.59 -19.33 -1.69
CA SER A 737 -13.84 -18.40 -0.84
C SER A 737 -14.69 -17.85 0.31
N ALA A 738 -15.95 -17.47 0.05
CA ALA A 738 -16.88 -16.99 1.06
C ALA A 738 -17.31 -18.14 2.00
N ARG A 739 -17.77 -19.26 1.43
CA ARG A 739 -18.20 -20.46 2.17
C ARG A 739 -17.08 -21.03 3.04
N GLY A 740 -15.85 -21.09 2.53
CA GLY A 740 -14.69 -21.54 3.29
C GLY A 740 -14.38 -20.63 4.48
N LEU A 741 -14.47 -19.31 4.30
CA LEU A 741 -14.31 -18.34 5.39
C LEU A 741 -15.46 -18.46 6.42
N ILE A 742 -16.70 -18.62 5.98
CA ILE A 742 -17.84 -18.79 6.90
C ILE A 742 -17.73 -20.11 7.68
N THR A 743 -17.28 -21.18 7.03
CA THR A 743 -17.03 -22.49 7.67
C THR A 743 -15.91 -22.36 8.72
N ALA A 744 -14.81 -21.68 8.39
CA ALA A 744 -13.76 -21.38 9.34
C ALA A 744 -14.25 -20.49 10.50
N ALA A 745 -15.15 -19.54 10.23
CA ALA A 745 -15.78 -18.73 11.27
C ALA A 745 -16.62 -19.57 12.24
N CYS A 746 -17.44 -20.51 11.73
CA CYS A 746 -18.21 -21.45 12.57
C CYS A 746 -17.31 -22.24 13.52
N ARG A 747 -16.19 -22.77 13.02
CA ARG A 747 -15.19 -23.51 13.83
C ARG A 747 -14.57 -22.64 14.92
N ARG A 748 -14.26 -21.38 14.62
CA ARG A 748 -13.72 -20.42 15.58
C ARG A 748 -14.75 -20.05 16.65
N LEU A 749 -16.02 -19.88 16.27
CA LEU A 749 -17.12 -19.63 17.21
C LEU A 749 -17.32 -20.80 18.18
N ALA A 750 -17.40 -22.04 17.67
CA ALA A 750 -17.52 -23.23 18.50
C ALA A 750 -16.32 -23.37 19.48
N HIS A 751 -15.12 -23.01 19.03
CA HIS A 751 -13.95 -23.00 19.90
C HIS A 751 -14.04 -21.92 20.99
N LEU A 752 -14.45 -20.70 20.66
CA LEU A 752 -14.63 -19.62 21.62
C LEU A 752 -15.74 -19.92 22.64
N GLU A 753 -16.84 -20.54 22.21
CA GLU A 753 -17.92 -21.02 23.08
C GLU A 753 -17.37 -22.02 24.11
N GLY A 754 -16.75 -23.12 23.67
CA GLY A 754 -16.19 -24.13 24.56
C GLY A 754 -15.06 -23.60 25.45
N MET A 755 -14.31 -22.61 24.98
CA MET A 755 -13.29 -21.92 25.78
C MET A 755 -13.91 -21.03 26.85
N SER A 756 -14.92 -20.23 26.51
CA SER A 756 -15.62 -19.35 27.46
C SER A 756 -16.25 -20.15 28.61
N PHE A 757 -16.89 -21.28 28.30
CA PHE A 757 -17.50 -22.16 29.29
C PHE A 757 -16.47 -22.75 30.26
N ARG A 758 -15.32 -23.20 29.74
CA ARG A 758 -14.22 -23.72 30.57
C ARG A 758 -13.60 -22.62 31.43
N ALA A 759 -13.42 -21.43 30.88
CA ALA A 759 -12.87 -20.29 31.61
C ALA A 759 -13.79 -19.90 32.77
N VAL A 760 -15.08 -19.63 32.52
CA VAL A 760 -16.04 -19.24 33.57
C VAL A 760 -16.09 -20.26 34.70
N ARG A 761 -16.17 -21.56 34.38
CA ARG A 761 -16.13 -22.63 35.39
C ARG A 761 -14.83 -22.67 36.18
N TYR A 762 -13.69 -22.44 35.54
CA TYR A 762 -12.40 -22.38 36.22
C TYR A 762 -12.37 -21.23 37.24
N TRP A 763 -12.83 -20.03 36.85
CA TRP A 763 -12.87 -18.86 37.74
C TRP A 763 -13.83 -19.07 38.91
N GLU A 764 -15.03 -19.61 38.67
CA GLU A 764 -16.01 -19.94 39.72
C GLU A 764 -15.42 -20.95 40.72
N ALA A 765 -14.81 -22.03 40.24
CA ALA A 765 -14.18 -23.04 41.09
C ALA A 765 -13.01 -22.48 41.92
N ASN A 766 -12.26 -21.51 41.40
CA ASN A 766 -11.17 -20.86 42.13
C ASN A 766 -11.66 -19.84 43.17
N ARG A 767 -12.78 -19.14 42.91
CA ARG A 767 -13.42 -18.27 43.91
C ARG A 767 -13.90 -19.08 45.11
N LEU A 768 -14.60 -20.19 44.86
CA LEU A 768 -15.04 -21.13 45.90
C LEU A 768 -13.88 -21.72 46.73
N LYS A 769 -12.69 -21.88 46.14
CA LYS A 769 -11.50 -22.32 46.88
C LYS A 769 -10.87 -21.21 47.72
N THR A 770 -10.97 -19.97 47.28
CA THR A 770 -10.41 -18.80 47.99
C THR A 770 -11.30 -18.43 49.18
N GLU A 771 -12.63 -18.47 49.01
CA GLU A 771 -13.62 -18.22 50.07
C GLU A 771 -13.60 -19.29 51.17
N ASN A 772 -13.17 -20.53 50.87
CA ASN A 772 -13.07 -21.62 51.84
C ASN A 772 -11.75 -21.65 52.63
N ASN A 773 -10.74 -20.84 52.30
CA ASN A 773 -9.36 -20.98 52.82
C ASN A 773 -8.87 -19.77 53.64
N ASP A 774 -9.79 -19.11 54.36
CA ASP A 774 -9.61 -17.83 55.07
C ASP A 774 -8.68 -17.84 56.31
N CYS A 775 -7.68 -18.73 56.38
CA CYS A 775 -6.66 -18.71 57.43
C CYS A 775 -5.30 -19.17 56.89
N SER A 776 -4.64 -18.30 56.09
CA SER A 776 -3.18 -18.09 55.98
C SER A 776 -2.69 -17.88 54.53
N GLY A 777 -2.29 -16.64 54.23
CA GLY A 777 -1.24 -16.35 53.23
C GLY A 777 -1.68 -15.88 51.84
N GLY A 778 -1.73 -14.56 51.66
CA GLY A 778 -1.19 -13.86 50.46
C GLY A 778 -1.64 -14.26 49.05
N GLY A 779 -2.80 -14.88 48.85
CA GLY A 779 -3.31 -15.21 47.52
C GLY A 779 -3.70 -13.94 46.74
N LYS A 780 -3.07 -13.67 45.59
CA LYS A 780 -3.47 -12.58 44.69
C LYS A 780 -4.96 -12.71 44.33
N ALA A 781 -5.76 -11.69 44.63
CA ALA A 781 -7.14 -11.60 44.20
C ALA A 781 -7.24 -11.78 42.67
N LEU A 782 -8.13 -12.66 42.23
CA LEU A 782 -8.39 -12.95 40.81
C LEU A 782 -8.99 -11.68 40.15
N PRO A 783 -8.53 -11.26 38.95
CA PRO A 783 -9.06 -10.05 38.31
C PRO A 783 -10.54 -10.21 37.93
N ASP A 784 -11.44 -9.54 38.65
CA ASP A 784 -12.89 -9.57 38.38
C ASP A 784 -13.22 -9.18 36.93
N SER A 785 -12.45 -8.26 36.32
CA SER A 785 -12.68 -7.80 34.94
C SER A 785 -12.56 -8.91 33.89
N LEU A 786 -11.63 -9.85 34.06
CA LEU A 786 -11.43 -10.94 33.13
C LEU A 786 -12.54 -11.99 33.24
N TYR A 787 -12.96 -12.29 34.47
CA TYR A 787 -14.12 -13.14 34.71
C TYR A 787 -15.38 -12.58 34.02
N PHE A 788 -15.68 -11.28 34.23
CA PHE A 788 -16.82 -10.64 33.58
C PHE A 788 -16.70 -10.61 32.05
N ALA A 789 -15.50 -10.42 31.49
CA ALA A 789 -15.29 -10.48 30.05
C ALA A 789 -15.59 -11.88 29.48
N TYR A 790 -15.15 -12.95 30.16
CA TYR A 790 -15.48 -14.32 29.78
C TYR A 790 -16.96 -14.65 29.94
N GLN A 791 -17.62 -14.12 30.97
CA GLN A 791 -19.07 -14.26 31.15
C GLN A 791 -19.85 -13.57 30.02
N LYS A 792 -19.43 -12.36 29.61
CA LYS A 792 -19.97 -11.68 28.42
C LYS A 792 -19.75 -12.51 27.14
N MET A 793 -18.57 -13.11 26.98
CA MET A 793 -18.28 -13.97 25.82
C MET A 793 -19.14 -15.22 25.81
N GLN A 794 -19.35 -15.85 26.98
CA GLN A 794 -20.26 -16.99 27.11
C GLN A 794 -21.69 -16.58 26.74
N HIS A 795 -22.19 -15.45 27.25
CA HIS A 795 -23.52 -14.95 26.91
C HIS A 795 -23.66 -14.65 25.41
N ALA A 796 -22.69 -13.96 24.80
CA ALA A 796 -22.69 -13.68 23.36
C ALA A 796 -22.62 -14.97 22.51
N ALA A 797 -21.86 -15.97 22.97
CA ALA A 797 -21.77 -17.26 22.31
C ALA A 797 -23.11 -18.04 22.38
N GLN A 798 -23.86 -17.90 23.47
CA GLN A 798 -25.16 -18.56 23.67
C GLN A 798 -26.34 -17.80 23.04
N ALA A 799 -26.18 -16.51 22.75
CA ALA A 799 -27.22 -15.66 22.18
C ALA A 799 -27.46 -15.87 20.67
N CYS A 800 -26.76 -16.82 20.03
CA CYS A 800 -26.96 -17.09 18.61
C CYS A 800 -28.38 -17.59 18.35
N LEU A 801 -29.05 -17.00 17.35
CA LEU A 801 -30.40 -17.40 16.95
C LEU A 801 -30.43 -18.77 16.25
N ILE A 802 -29.27 -19.25 15.79
CA ILE A 802 -29.09 -20.55 15.14
C ILE A 802 -27.99 -21.35 15.83
N LYS A 803 -28.07 -22.68 15.78
CA LYS A 803 -26.99 -23.53 16.29
C LYS A 803 -25.82 -23.58 15.31
N VAL A 804 -24.68 -23.04 15.72
CA VAL A 804 -23.45 -22.93 14.90
C VAL A 804 -23.02 -24.27 14.31
N GLN A 805 -23.07 -25.35 15.09
CA GLN A 805 -22.66 -26.70 14.67
C GLN A 805 -23.61 -27.31 13.63
N GLU A 806 -24.90 -26.99 13.69
CA GLU A 806 -25.88 -27.43 12.69
C GLU A 806 -25.68 -26.67 11.38
N PHE A 807 -25.46 -25.35 11.45
CA PHE A 807 -25.16 -24.52 10.29
C PHE A 807 -23.83 -24.94 9.62
N GLU A 808 -22.78 -25.22 10.40
CA GLU A 808 -21.51 -25.75 9.86
C GLU A 808 -21.73 -27.07 9.11
N ARG A 809 -22.54 -27.99 9.66
CA ARG A 809 -22.85 -29.26 9.01
C ARG A 809 -23.55 -29.07 7.67
N ILE A 810 -24.42 -28.07 7.56
CA ILE A 810 -25.09 -27.69 6.31
C ILE A 810 -24.08 -27.16 5.30
N LEU A 811 -23.17 -26.28 5.71
CA LEU A 811 -22.10 -25.76 4.85
C LEU A 811 -21.20 -26.88 4.32
N GLN A 812 -20.84 -27.86 5.17
CA GLN A 812 -20.04 -29.02 4.79
C GLN A 812 -20.80 -29.96 3.84
N GLY A 813 -22.09 -30.21 4.09
CA GLY A 813 -22.94 -31.01 3.19
C GLY A 813 -23.08 -30.35 1.81
N PHE A 814 -23.35 -29.05 1.80
CA PHE A 814 -23.40 -28.26 0.57
C PHE A 814 -22.05 -28.25 -0.16
N ALA A 815 -20.94 -28.13 0.58
CA ALA A 815 -19.58 -28.21 0.03
C ALA A 815 -19.32 -29.53 -0.68
N GLN A 816 -19.78 -30.63 -0.10
CA GLN A 816 -19.66 -31.96 -0.68
C GLN A 816 -20.45 -32.07 -1.99
N ASP A 817 -21.70 -31.59 -1.99
CA ASP A 817 -22.55 -31.60 -3.18
C ASP A 817 -21.96 -30.76 -4.32
N VAL A 818 -21.39 -29.58 -4.02
CA VAL A 818 -20.66 -28.73 -4.97
C VAL A 818 -19.46 -29.46 -5.57
N ARG A 819 -18.62 -30.10 -4.75
CA ARG A 819 -17.46 -30.87 -5.24
C ARG A 819 -17.89 -32.00 -6.17
N THR A 820 -18.94 -32.73 -5.81
CA THR A 820 -19.50 -33.79 -6.66
C THR A 820 -20.04 -33.22 -7.98
N ALA A 821 -20.73 -32.08 -7.95
CA ALA A 821 -21.25 -31.43 -9.16
C ALA A 821 -20.13 -30.97 -10.11
N TYR A 822 -19.04 -30.42 -9.59
CA TYR A 822 -17.87 -30.07 -10.41
C TYR A 822 -17.22 -31.30 -11.04
N GLN A 823 -16.96 -32.34 -10.25
CA GLN A 823 -16.37 -33.59 -10.74
C GLN A 823 -17.22 -34.22 -11.85
N MET A 824 -18.55 -34.31 -11.67
CA MET A 824 -19.44 -34.90 -12.66
C MET A 824 -19.54 -34.07 -13.95
N SER A 825 -19.60 -32.74 -13.82
CA SER A 825 -19.85 -31.85 -14.97
C SER A 825 -18.59 -31.57 -15.79
N LEU A 826 -17.43 -31.40 -15.15
CA LEU A 826 -16.20 -30.99 -15.84
C LEU A 826 -15.51 -32.18 -16.51
N SER A 827 -15.56 -33.38 -15.92
CA SER A 827 -15.04 -34.61 -16.55
C SER A 827 -15.84 -35.03 -17.80
N ARG A 828 -17.13 -34.68 -17.90
CA ARG A 828 -17.99 -34.99 -19.07
C ARG A 828 -17.73 -34.06 -20.27
N ARG A 829 -17.25 -32.84 -20.05
CA ARG A 829 -17.19 -31.80 -21.10
C ARG A 829 -16.03 -32.02 -22.10
N GLN A 830 -15.00 -32.80 -21.75
CA GLN A 830 -13.85 -33.08 -22.62
C GLN A 830 -13.97 -34.41 -23.40
N SER A 831 -14.76 -35.37 -22.92
CA SER A 831 -15.04 -36.62 -23.65
C SER A 831 -15.93 -36.41 -24.89
N GLY A 832 -16.68 -35.31 -24.95
CA GLY A 832 -17.48 -34.91 -26.12
C GLY A 832 -16.71 -34.16 -27.22
N SER A 833 -15.46 -33.76 -27.00
CA SER A 833 -14.65 -32.97 -27.96
C SER A 833 -13.61 -33.79 -28.74
N GLN A 834 -13.65 -35.12 -28.69
CA GLN A 834 -12.83 -35.98 -29.56
C GLN A 834 -13.65 -36.46 -30.77
N GLN A 835 -13.53 -35.77 -31.90
CA GLN A 835 -13.77 -36.42 -33.20
C GLN A 835 -12.70 -37.51 -33.41
N PRO A 836 -13.06 -38.69 -33.95
CA PRO A 836 -12.09 -39.77 -34.18
C PRO A 836 -11.06 -39.34 -35.24
N PRO A 837 -9.75 -39.40 -34.94
CA PRO A 837 -8.73 -39.19 -35.96
C PRO A 837 -8.77 -40.36 -36.96
N GLN A 838 -8.90 -40.02 -38.25
CA GLN A 838 -8.60 -40.97 -39.32
C GLN A 838 -7.16 -41.47 -39.16
N GLN A 839 -7.04 -42.79 -39.30
CA GLN A 839 -5.84 -43.58 -39.04
C GLN A 839 -4.69 -43.20 -40.00
N HIS A 840 -3.54 -42.84 -39.43
CA HIS A 840 -2.24 -43.12 -40.04
C HIS A 840 -1.35 -43.76 -38.96
N PRO A 841 -0.78 -44.96 -39.18
CA PRO A 841 0.08 -45.59 -38.18
C PRO A 841 1.50 -45.02 -38.30
N SER A 842 1.99 -44.42 -37.22
CA SER A 842 3.42 -44.25 -36.98
C SER A 842 3.77 -44.93 -35.65
N PRO A 843 4.85 -45.73 -35.56
CA PRO A 843 5.14 -46.49 -34.36
C PRO A 843 5.99 -45.70 -33.36
N GLN A 844 5.73 -46.00 -32.09
CA GLN A 844 6.62 -45.86 -30.92
C GLN A 844 6.95 -44.44 -30.42
N GLN A 845 6.18 -43.99 -29.41
CA GLN A 845 6.76 -43.37 -28.20
C GLN A 845 5.78 -43.44 -27.01
N ASN A 846 6.34 -43.74 -25.84
CA ASN A 846 5.71 -44.05 -24.55
C ASN A 846 4.43 -43.26 -24.22
N LYS A 847 3.26 -43.90 -24.43
CA LYS A 847 1.99 -43.51 -23.81
C LYS A 847 1.83 -44.32 -22.53
N ASN A 848 1.93 -43.67 -21.36
CA ASN A 848 1.14 -44.07 -20.18
C ASN A 848 1.14 -43.08 -18.99
N GLN A 849 1.74 -41.88 -19.06
CA GLN A 849 1.68 -40.91 -17.94
C GLN A 849 1.41 -39.45 -18.29
N GLN A 850 1.31 -39.07 -19.57
CA GLN A 850 1.04 -37.67 -19.97
C GLN A 850 -0.44 -37.22 -20.07
N PRO A 851 -1.43 -38.07 -20.41
CA PRO A 851 -2.80 -37.56 -20.64
C PRO A 851 -3.57 -37.21 -19.34
N GLN A 852 -3.34 -37.92 -18.23
CA GLN A 852 -4.07 -37.68 -16.96
C GLN A 852 -3.71 -36.33 -16.31
N ASN A 853 -2.43 -35.93 -16.33
CA ASN A 853 -1.99 -34.66 -15.75
C ASN A 853 -2.57 -33.42 -16.47
N ALA A 854 -2.84 -33.53 -17.78
CA ALA A 854 -3.42 -32.44 -18.56
C ALA A 854 -4.93 -32.28 -18.29
N GLU A 855 -5.64 -33.40 -18.13
CA GLU A 855 -7.07 -33.44 -17.78
C GLU A 855 -7.31 -32.82 -16.39
N ASP A 856 -6.53 -33.22 -15.39
CA ASP A 856 -6.62 -32.68 -14.03
C ASP A 856 -6.32 -31.17 -13.98
N GLN A 857 -5.37 -30.69 -14.79
CA GLN A 857 -5.05 -29.26 -14.88
C GLN A 857 -6.18 -28.46 -15.53
N PHE A 858 -6.83 -29.00 -16.57
CA PHE A 858 -7.97 -28.36 -17.21
C PHE A 858 -9.15 -28.23 -16.25
N ILE A 859 -9.51 -29.32 -15.55
CA ILE A 859 -10.62 -29.33 -14.59
C ILE A 859 -10.38 -28.29 -13.49
N LYS A 860 -9.18 -28.27 -12.90
CA LYS A 860 -8.81 -27.27 -11.86
C LYS A 860 -8.90 -25.83 -12.37
N LYS A 861 -8.43 -25.57 -13.59
CA LYS A 861 -8.52 -24.23 -14.19
C LYS A 861 -9.97 -23.80 -14.44
N ALA A 862 -10.81 -24.72 -14.96
CA ALA A 862 -12.22 -24.44 -15.20
C ALA A 862 -12.98 -24.19 -13.90
N GLN A 863 -12.70 -24.97 -12.84
CA GLN A 863 -13.27 -24.78 -11.52
C GLN A 863 -12.88 -23.41 -10.93
N ALA A 864 -11.59 -23.07 -10.96
CA ALA A 864 -11.11 -21.76 -10.49
C ALA A 864 -11.78 -20.58 -11.22
N HIS A 865 -12.07 -20.73 -12.51
CA HIS A 865 -12.78 -19.71 -13.29
C HIS A 865 -14.24 -19.56 -12.83
N CYS A 866 -14.97 -20.66 -12.65
CA CYS A 866 -16.35 -20.60 -12.12
C CYS A 866 -16.40 -19.97 -10.72
N GLU A 867 -15.43 -20.30 -9.86
CA GLU A 867 -15.34 -19.75 -8.50
C GLU A 867 -15.04 -18.25 -8.49
N LEU A 868 -14.16 -17.79 -9.39
CA LEU A 868 -13.91 -16.36 -9.59
C LEU A 868 -15.17 -15.64 -10.10
N ASP A 869 -15.88 -16.19 -11.08
CA ASP A 869 -17.10 -15.59 -11.61
C ASP A 869 -18.18 -15.44 -10.54
N MET A 870 -18.37 -16.45 -9.68
CA MET A 870 -19.27 -16.34 -8.53
C MET A 870 -18.81 -15.28 -7.52
N LEU A 871 -17.50 -15.15 -7.26
CA LEU A 871 -16.97 -14.07 -6.40
C LEU A 871 -17.29 -12.67 -6.96
N LEU A 872 -17.32 -12.55 -8.30
CA LEU A 872 -17.66 -11.33 -9.04
C LEU A 872 -19.18 -11.12 -9.21
N GLY A 873 -20.00 -11.90 -8.52
CA GLY A 873 -21.47 -11.78 -8.55
C GLY A 873 -22.11 -12.33 -9.83
N ALA A 874 -21.41 -13.12 -10.63
CA ALA A 874 -21.99 -13.82 -11.79
C ALA A 874 -22.82 -15.04 -11.35
N ASN A 875 -23.53 -15.63 -12.29
CA ASN A 875 -24.38 -16.78 -12.01
C ASN A 875 -23.57 -18.02 -11.61
N PRO A 876 -24.01 -18.85 -10.64
CA PRO A 876 -23.39 -20.14 -10.41
C PRO A 876 -23.39 -21.00 -11.69
N PRO A 877 -22.41 -21.91 -11.86
CA PRO A 877 -22.34 -22.74 -13.05
C PRO A 877 -23.61 -23.61 -13.17
N PRO A 878 -24.06 -23.97 -14.39
CA PRO A 878 -25.32 -24.73 -14.57
C PRO A 878 -25.40 -26.04 -13.79
N CYS A 879 -24.27 -26.67 -13.47
CA CYS A 879 -24.23 -27.89 -12.66
C CYS A 879 -24.66 -27.66 -11.20
N PHE A 880 -24.66 -26.41 -10.70
CA PHE A 880 -25.14 -26.08 -9.36
C PHE A 880 -26.66 -26.02 -9.26
N ARG A 881 -27.40 -25.98 -10.38
CA ARG A 881 -28.87 -25.96 -10.32
C ARG A 881 -29.43 -27.11 -9.50
N GLU A 882 -28.96 -28.34 -9.75
CA GLU A 882 -29.41 -29.52 -8.99
C GLU A 882 -28.98 -29.47 -7.52
N VAL A 883 -27.79 -28.93 -7.25
CA VAL A 883 -27.29 -28.72 -5.88
C VAL A 883 -28.19 -27.75 -5.12
N LEU A 884 -28.54 -26.62 -5.76
CA LEU A 884 -29.42 -25.61 -5.20
C LEU A 884 -30.85 -26.14 -5.02
N LEU A 885 -31.38 -26.85 -6.01
CA LEU A 885 -32.71 -27.44 -5.92
C LEU A 885 -32.79 -28.43 -4.76
N LYS A 886 -31.81 -29.33 -4.63
CA LYS A 886 -31.68 -30.24 -3.48
C LYS A 886 -31.59 -29.48 -2.16
N PHE A 887 -30.76 -28.42 -2.11
CA PHE A 887 -30.60 -27.60 -0.92
C PHE A 887 -31.92 -26.96 -0.47
N PHE A 888 -32.62 -26.26 -1.37
CA PHE A 888 -33.85 -25.53 -1.03
C PHE A 888 -35.07 -26.45 -0.81
N THR A 889 -35.11 -27.64 -1.41
CA THR A 889 -36.27 -28.56 -1.28
C THR A 889 -36.10 -29.64 -0.21
N GLN A 890 -34.86 -29.98 0.18
CA GLN A 890 -34.59 -31.07 1.12
C GLN A 890 -33.83 -30.60 2.34
N THR A 891 -32.68 -29.94 2.15
CA THR A 891 -31.77 -29.60 3.26
C THR A 891 -32.28 -28.43 4.09
N LEU A 892 -32.62 -27.32 3.44
CA LEU A 892 -33.03 -26.08 4.08
C LEU A 892 -34.37 -26.21 4.83
N PRO A 893 -35.40 -26.93 4.33
CA PRO A 893 -36.63 -27.15 5.09
C PRO A 893 -36.41 -27.96 6.38
N VAL A 894 -35.53 -28.98 6.34
CA VAL A 894 -35.16 -29.73 7.54
C VAL A 894 -34.46 -28.81 8.55
N PHE A 895 -33.57 -27.94 8.09
CA PHE A 895 -32.94 -26.96 8.98
C PHE A 895 -33.94 -25.93 9.53
N LYS A 896 -34.85 -25.42 8.69
CA LYS A 896 -35.92 -24.49 9.08
C LYS A 896 -36.79 -25.04 10.21
N SER A 897 -37.01 -26.36 10.26
CA SER A 897 -37.76 -27.00 11.36
C SER A 897 -37.06 -26.95 12.74
N HIS A 898 -35.75 -26.68 12.77
CA HIS A 898 -34.94 -26.56 14.00
C HIS A 898 -34.63 -25.10 14.40
N VAL A 899 -35.07 -24.13 13.60
CA VAL A 899 -34.82 -22.70 13.79
C VAL A 899 -36.16 -22.00 13.99
N ASP A 900 -36.22 -21.03 14.89
CA ASP A 900 -37.42 -20.21 15.12
C ASP A 900 -37.43 -19.02 14.13
N PRO A 901 -38.26 -19.04 13.07
CA PRO A 901 -38.23 -17.99 12.04
C PRO A 901 -38.70 -16.64 12.58
N ALA A 902 -39.57 -16.61 13.60
CA ALA A 902 -40.04 -15.37 14.18
C ALA A 902 -38.89 -14.61 14.87
N LYS A 903 -37.98 -15.32 15.53
CA LYS A 903 -36.80 -14.69 16.14
C LYS A 903 -35.83 -14.13 15.12
N LEU A 904 -35.68 -14.75 13.96
CA LEU A 904 -34.87 -14.23 12.86
C LEU A 904 -35.49 -12.97 12.26
N TYR A 905 -36.80 -13.00 12.00
CA TYR A 905 -37.53 -11.86 11.43
C TYR A 905 -37.46 -10.60 12.30
N PHE A 906 -37.52 -10.75 13.63
CA PHE A 906 -37.42 -9.62 14.58
C PHE A 906 -35.99 -9.35 15.09
N ALA A 907 -34.97 -10.01 14.53
CA ALA A 907 -33.59 -9.80 14.94
C ALA A 907 -33.08 -8.42 14.51
N ASN A 908 -32.17 -7.84 15.31
CA ASN A 908 -31.47 -6.63 14.94
C ASN A 908 -30.18 -6.98 14.18
N TYR A 909 -30.09 -6.57 12.91
CA TYR A 909 -28.93 -6.76 12.03
C TYR A 909 -28.06 -5.49 11.86
N GLU A 910 -28.34 -4.39 12.58
CA GLU A 910 -27.65 -3.09 12.44
C GLU A 910 -26.11 -3.21 12.59
N ILE A 911 -25.61 -4.10 13.47
CA ILE A 911 -24.17 -4.30 13.69
C ILE A 911 -23.42 -4.78 12.43
N LEU A 912 -24.13 -5.36 11.46
CA LEU A 912 -23.54 -5.81 10.19
C LEU A 912 -23.24 -4.64 9.26
N ASP A 913 -23.90 -3.50 9.44
CA ASP A 913 -23.77 -2.30 8.60
C ASP A 913 -24.03 -2.57 7.10
N ILE A 914 -25.05 -3.39 6.81
CA ILE A 914 -25.43 -3.82 5.44
C ILE A 914 -26.87 -3.49 5.05
N GLU A 915 -27.64 -2.88 5.96
CA GLU A 915 -28.99 -2.41 5.66
C GLU A 915 -28.93 -1.06 4.95
N GLU A 916 -29.40 -1.05 3.71
CA GLU A 916 -29.20 0.07 2.79
C GLU A 916 -30.51 0.78 2.46
N ASN A 917 -31.56 0.56 3.25
CA ASN A 917 -32.83 1.26 3.08
C ASN A 917 -32.59 2.78 3.32
N PRO A 918 -33.06 3.66 2.43
CA PRO A 918 -32.87 5.11 2.56
C PRO A 918 -33.30 5.68 3.93
N ARG A 919 -34.37 5.12 4.54
CA ARG A 919 -34.83 5.53 5.87
C ARG A 919 -33.84 5.16 6.97
N ILE A 920 -33.27 3.95 6.90
CA ILE A 920 -32.27 3.46 7.87
C ILE A 920 -30.97 4.25 7.72
N LEU A 921 -30.52 4.47 6.48
CA LEU A 921 -29.32 5.28 6.20
C LEU A 921 -29.48 6.72 6.68
N ALA A 922 -30.64 7.36 6.46
CA ALA A 922 -30.93 8.68 6.98
C ALA A 922 -30.93 8.73 8.51
N ALA A 923 -31.51 7.71 9.17
CA ALA A 923 -31.48 7.59 10.63
C ALA A 923 -30.05 7.40 11.17
N ARG A 924 -29.22 6.58 10.52
CA ARG A 924 -27.79 6.41 10.88
C ARG A 924 -27.01 7.71 10.71
N LYS A 925 -27.21 8.41 9.59
CA LYS A 925 -26.60 9.72 9.32
C LYS A 925 -26.96 10.75 10.40
N ALA A 926 -28.23 10.78 10.82
CA ALA A 926 -28.70 11.66 11.88
C ALA A 926 -28.10 11.32 13.25
N ARG A 927 -27.93 10.02 13.56
CA ARG A 927 -27.34 9.55 14.84
C ARG A 927 -25.83 9.86 14.95
N ARG A 928 -25.11 9.98 13.82
CA ARG A 928 -23.63 10.15 13.77
C ARG A 928 -22.87 9.09 14.56
N LYS A 929 -23.38 7.87 14.52
CA LYS A 929 -22.80 6.71 15.18
C LYS A 929 -22.25 5.73 14.15
N TYR A 930 -21.15 5.08 14.50
CA TYR A 930 -20.37 4.22 13.62
C TYR A 930 -20.09 2.89 14.31
N ILE A 931 -19.93 1.82 13.54
CA ILE A 931 -19.47 0.54 14.09
C ILE A 931 -17.95 0.49 14.02
N ASP A 932 -17.29 0.41 15.18
CA ASP A 932 -15.86 0.16 15.28
C ASP A 932 -15.52 -1.20 14.67
N VAL A 933 -14.65 -1.24 13.66
CA VAL A 933 -14.35 -2.49 12.96
C VAL A 933 -13.45 -3.46 13.74
N PHE A 934 -12.80 -2.99 14.80
CA PHE A 934 -11.98 -3.79 15.69
C PHE A 934 -12.82 -4.35 16.85
N THR A 935 -13.50 -3.49 17.60
CA THR A 935 -14.30 -3.88 18.78
C THR A 935 -15.71 -4.34 18.44
N ARG A 936 -16.23 -4.01 17.24
CA ARG A 936 -17.63 -4.21 16.80
C ARG A 936 -18.65 -3.53 17.70
N ARG A 937 -18.26 -2.44 18.38
CA ARG A 937 -19.15 -1.61 19.18
C ARG A 937 -19.52 -0.34 18.44
N GLU A 938 -20.65 0.22 18.83
CA GLU A 938 -21.08 1.51 18.33
C GLU A 938 -20.26 2.64 18.99
N ILE A 939 -19.66 3.50 18.18
CA ILE A 939 -18.81 4.62 18.58
C ILE A 939 -19.37 5.94 18.00
N THR A 940 -19.23 7.04 18.75
CA THR A 940 -19.77 8.36 18.35
C THR A 940 -18.64 9.31 18.00
N PHE A 941 -18.72 9.95 16.82
CA PHE A 941 -17.66 10.83 16.35
C PHE A 941 -17.43 11.96 17.37
N PRO A 942 -16.18 12.30 17.73
CA PRO A 942 -15.91 13.43 18.61
C PRO A 942 -16.46 14.70 17.94
N THR A 943 -17.54 15.24 18.47
CA THR A 943 -18.12 16.48 17.94
C THR A 943 -17.18 17.63 18.26
N THR A 944 -17.00 18.53 17.30
CA THR A 944 -16.64 19.91 17.59
C THR A 944 -17.67 20.42 18.58
N SER A 945 -17.27 20.77 19.80
CA SER A 945 -18.10 21.61 20.65
C SER A 945 -18.12 23.01 20.02
N SER A 946 -18.88 23.18 18.93
CA SER A 946 -19.41 24.50 18.61
C SER A 946 -20.25 24.88 19.82
N GLY A 947 -19.85 25.94 20.51
CA GLY A 947 -20.54 26.45 21.69
C GLY A 947 -21.95 26.86 21.32
N ASP A 948 -22.89 25.93 21.42
CA ASP A 948 -24.29 26.24 21.55
C ASP A 948 -24.60 26.21 23.05
N ALA A 949 -24.46 27.39 23.66
CA ALA A 949 -24.79 27.61 25.05
C ALA A 949 -26.29 27.38 25.22
N THR A 950 -26.66 26.15 25.61
CA THR A 950 -27.87 25.93 26.39
C THR A 950 -27.73 26.77 27.65
N ARG A 951 -28.39 27.94 27.67
CA ARG A 951 -28.64 28.71 28.88
C ARG A 951 -29.56 27.90 29.80
N GLY A 952 -28.99 26.91 30.46
CA GLY A 952 -29.52 26.34 31.70
C GLY A 952 -29.17 27.30 32.82
N ALA A 953 -30.10 28.18 33.18
CA ALA A 953 -29.97 29.05 34.33
C ALA A 953 -29.83 28.23 35.60
N SER A 954 -28.66 28.31 36.25
CA SER A 954 -28.47 27.92 37.63
C SER A 954 -29.07 28.99 38.54
N SER A 955 -30.06 28.59 39.33
CA SER A 955 -30.68 29.40 40.38
C SER A 955 -29.72 29.59 41.55
N GLY A 956 -29.14 30.78 41.65
CA GLY A 956 -28.54 31.33 42.87
C GLY A 956 -29.50 32.33 43.51
N ALA A 957 -29.71 32.18 44.82
CA ALA A 957 -30.68 32.90 45.63
C ALA A 957 -30.29 34.38 45.93
N GLY A 958 -31.32 35.20 46.18
CA GLY A 958 -31.27 36.58 46.68
C GLY A 958 -31.81 37.56 45.63
N GLY A 959 -32.80 38.43 45.85
CA GLY A 959 -33.51 38.90 47.03
C GLY A 959 -33.95 40.35 46.73
N GLY A 960 -35.25 40.66 46.85
CA GLY A 960 -35.86 41.99 46.62
C GLY A 960 -36.22 42.25 45.15
N GLY A 961 -37.34 42.84 44.75
CA GLY A 961 -38.39 43.60 45.41
C GLY A 961 -38.96 44.60 44.37
N GLY A 962 -40.28 44.78 44.33
CA GLY A 962 -40.98 45.78 43.48
C GLY A 962 -41.54 45.20 42.18
N GLU A 963 -42.85 44.96 42.04
CA GLU A 963 -43.95 45.90 41.73
C GLU A 963 -43.98 46.42 40.28
N GLU A 964 -45.19 46.29 39.70
CA GLU A 964 -45.76 47.05 38.55
C GLU A 964 -45.16 46.79 37.15
N ASP A 965 -45.90 46.87 36.04
CA ASP A 965 -47.32 46.73 35.70
C ASP A 965 -47.38 46.76 34.14
N VAL A 966 -48.44 46.21 33.57
CA VAL A 966 -49.15 46.75 32.37
C VAL A 966 -48.59 46.59 30.92
N LYS A 967 -49.51 46.01 30.11
CA LYS A 967 -49.85 46.15 28.67
C LYS A 967 -49.02 45.38 27.61
N ARG A 968 -49.57 44.45 26.80
CA ARG A 968 -50.85 44.30 26.02
C ARG A 968 -50.70 44.78 24.58
N GLU A 969 -50.83 43.83 23.65
CA GLU A 969 -51.58 43.80 22.36
C GLU A 969 -51.03 42.58 21.58
N GLY A 970 -51.78 41.52 21.22
CA GLY A 970 -53.07 41.44 20.50
C GLY A 970 -52.75 41.31 19.00
N ALA A 971 -53.24 40.40 18.16
CA ALA A 971 -54.26 39.34 18.09
C ALA A 971 -53.91 38.50 16.81
N GLY A 972 -54.43 37.34 16.42
CA GLY A 972 -55.50 36.42 16.84
C GLY A 972 -55.38 35.13 15.98
N ALA A 973 -55.72 33.95 16.52
CA ALA A 973 -56.90 33.10 16.19
C ALA A 973 -56.84 32.41 14.80
N ALA A 974 -57.18 31.13 14.56
CA ALA A 974 -57.70 29.95 15.27
C ALA A 974 -57.40 28.74 14.33
N GLY A 975 -57.49 27.44 14.65
CA GLY A 975 -57.96 26.70 15.82
C GLY A 975 -57.73 25.18 15.65
N GLU A 976 -57.88 24.47 16.78
CA GLU A 976 -58.37 23.08 17.04
C GLU A 976 -57.86 21.90 16.17
N GLY A 977 -57.40 20.75 16.72
CA GLY A 977 -57.92 20.05 17.89
C GLY A 977 -57.00 19.00 18.55
N GLN A 978 -57.61 18.30 19.51
CA GLN A 978 -57.11 17.70 20.76
C GLN A 978 -56.48 16.29 20.67
N THR A 979 -55.35 16.11 21.39
CA THR A 979 -54.93 15.10 22.44
C THR A 979 -55.37 13.61 22.37
N PRO A 980 -54.80 12.64 23.16
CA PRO A 980 -53.73 12.72 24.18
C PRO A 980 -52.67 11.59 24.15
N ASN A 981 -51.61 11.83 24.93
CA ASN A 981 -50.60 10.89 25.46
C ASN A 981 -51.22 9.98 26.55
N PRO A 982 -50.70 8.75 26.78
CA PRO A 982 -50.28 8.47 28.16
C PRO A 982 -49.07 7.53 28.32
N ASN A 983 -48.23 7.88 29.31
CA ASN A 983 -47.28 7.01 29.99
C ASN A 983 -47.83 6.72 31.39
N THR A 984 -47.97 5.43 31.78
CA THR A 984 -47.83 4.90 33.16
C THR A 984 -48.28 3.43 33.20
N LEU A 985 -47.43 2.52 33.70
CA LEU A 985 -47.78 1.52 34.73
C LEU A 985 -46.60 0.57 35.01
N ALA A 986 -46.24 0.49 36.29
CA ALA A 986 -45.31 -0.47 36.91
C ALA A 986 -46.06 -1.73 37.39
N PRO A 987 -45.37 -2.84 37.75
CA PRO A 987 -45.97 -4.18 37.85
C PRO A 987 -46.45 -4.53 39.27
N GLY A 988 -47.55 -5.30 39.33
CA GLY A 988 -48.04 -5.97 40.54
C GLY A 988 -47.67 -7.44 40.57
N GLY A 989 -47.20 -7.92 41.72
CA GLY A 989 -46.88 -9.32 41.99
C GLY A 989 -48.10 -10.17 42.35
N GLY A 990 -47.92 -11.49 42.25
CA GLY A 990 -48.85 -12.50 42.75
C GLY A 990 -48.20 -13.89 42.67
N GLY A 991 -47.70 -14.38 43.80
CA GLY A 991 -47.20 -15.75 43.93
C GLY A 991 -48.29 -16.73 44.33
N ILE A 992 -48.15 -18.00 43.91
CA ILE A 992 -48.78 -19.17 44.54
C ILE A 992 -47.75 -20.31 44.54
N SER A 993 -47.57 -20.92 45.72
CA SER A 993 -46.69 -22.05 46.03
C SER A 993 -47.40 -23.41 45.97
N ILE A 994 -46.64 -24.48 46.28
CA ILE A 994 -46.99 -25.88 46.67
C ILE A 994 -46.60 -26.90 45.57
N LYS A 995 -45.92 -28.04 45.77
CA LYS A 995 -45.36 -28.79 46.92
C LYS A 995 -44.20 -29.69 46.43
N VAL A 996 -43.38 -30.10 47.40
CA VAL A 996 -42.26 -31.04 47.39
C VAL A 996 -42.68 -32.50 47.13
N GLU A 997 -41.84 -33.29 46.45
CA GLU A 997 -41.61 -34.70 46.80
C GLU A 997 -40.19 -35.18 46.45
N LEU A 998 -39.52 -35.74 47.45
CA LEU A 998 -38.19 -36.35 47.45
C LEU A 998 -38.31 -37.85 47.19
N GLY A 999 -37.42 -38.42 46.37
CA GLY A 999 -37.23 -39.85 46.22
C GLY A 999 -35.76 -40.21 46.03
N ALA A 1000 -35.16 -40.83 47.05
CA ALA A 1000 -33.91 -41.60 46.98
C ALA A 1000 -34.13 -42.87 46.11
N GLY A 1001 -33.18 -43.55 45.48
CA GLY A 1001 -31.76 -43.81 45.76
C GLY A 1001 -31.25 -44.96 44.85
N SER A 1002 -30.03 -45.43 45.11
CA SER A 1002 -29.23 -46.47 44.40
C SER A 1002 -28.55 -46.00 43.10
N GLY A 1003 -27.24 -46.14 42.84
CA GLY A 1003 -26.16 -46.85 43.51
C GLY A 1003 -25.54 -47.85 42.54
N SER A 1004 -24.50 -47.47 41.79
CA SER A 1004 -23.42 -48.38 41.30
C SER A 1004 -22.35 -47.63 40.49
N THR A 1005 -21.11 -47.68 40.98
CA THR A 1005 -19.86 -47.49 40.21
C THR A 1005 -19.59 -48.72 39.33
N PRO A 1006 -18.92 -48.55 38.16
CA PRO A 1006 -17.54 -49.05 38.11
C PRO A 1006 -16.56 -48.19 37.28
N ASN A 1007 -15.28 -48.36 37.63
CA ASN A 1007 -14.05 -47.96 36.94
C ASN A 1007 -14.08 -48.10 35.41
N LEU A 1008 -13.37 -47.22 34.69
CA LEU A 1008 -12.67 -47.57 33.43
C LEU A 1008 -11.54 -46.58 33.07
N LYS A 1009 -10.33 -47.13 32.95
CA LYS A 1009 -9.18 -46.61 32.21
C LYS A 1009 -9.46 -46.63 30.70
N GLY A 1010 -8.89 -45.68 29.97
CA GLY A 1010 -8.73 -45.67 28.50
C GLY A 1010 -8.62 -44.22 28.04
N GLY A 1011 -7.50 -43.71 27.51
CA GLY A 1011 -6.73 -44.26 26.41
C GLY A 1011 -7.02 -43.37 25.19
N ILE A 1012 -6.34 -42.23 25.07
CA ILE A 1012 -6.46 -41.34 23.90
C ILE A 1012 -5.52 -41.87 22.81
N SER A 1013 -6.14 -42.37 21.75
CA SER A 1013 -5.52 -42.81 20.51
C SER A 1013 -5.33 -41.62 19.56
N THR A 1014 -4.09 -41.42 19.12
CA THR A 1014 -3.72 -40.65 17.92
C THR A 1014 -3.92 -41.52 16.68
N PRO A 1015 -4.50 -41.01 15.57
CA PRO A 1015 -4.55 -41.76 14.33
C PRO A 1015 -3.25 -41.61 13.54
N ALA A 1016 -2.59 -42.73 13.28
CA ALA A 1016 -1.47 -42.86 12.35
C ALA A 1016 -1.99 -43.31 10.98
N GLY A 1017 -1.52 -42.64 9.92
CA GLY A 1017 -1.67 -43.07 8.53
C GLY A 1017 -0.76 -44.25 8.19
N GLY A 1018 -1.23 -45.12 7.29
CA GLY A 1018 -0.54 -46.32 6.83
C GLY A 1018 0.06 -46.21 5.42
N GLY A 1019 0.92 -47.20 5.12
CA GLY A 1019 1.49 -47.56 3.80
C GLY A 1019 2.98 -47.16 3.70
N GLY A 1020 3.99 -48.03 3.85
CA GLY A 1020 4.27 -49.30 3.14
C GLY A 1020 4.93 -48.95 1.80
N SER A 1021 6.17 -49.29 1.41
CA SER A 1021 7.06 -50.47 1.51
C SER A 1021 8.42 -50.01 0.89
N GLY A 1022 9.61 -50.59 1.03
CA GLY A 1022 10.15 -51.79 1.65
C GLY A 1022 11.67 -51.85 1.35
N GLY A 1023 12.40 -52.77 1.99
CA GLY A 1023 13.69 -53.28 1.49
C GLY A 1023 14.96 -53.01 2.32
N GLY A 1024 15.30 -53.93 3.23
CA GLY A 1024 16.60 -54.64 3.14
C GLY A 1024 17.82 -54.17 3.95
N ASN A 1025 17.86 -54.57 5.23
CA ASN A 1025 18.99 -55.29 5.90
C ASN A 1025 20.36 -54.59 6.20
N PRO A 1026 21.24 -55.15 7.06
CA PRO A 1026 21.55 -54.54 8.37
C PRO A 1026 23.07 -54.45 8.70
N ASN A 1027 23.45 -53.78 9.79
CA ASN A 1027 24.34 -54.35 10.84
C ASN A 1027 24.93 -53.33 11.84
N LYS A 1028 25.03 -53.83 13.08
CA LYS A 1028 26.06 -53.62 14.12
C LYS A 1028 26.13 -52.26 14.82
N ALA A 1029 25.84 -52.23 16.13
CA ALA A 1029 26.78 -52.47 17.26
C ALA A 1029 27.65 -51.21 17.46
N THR A 1030 27.79 -50.56 18.62
CA THR A 1030 27.99 -50.94 20.03
C THR A 1030 28.08 -49.58 20.76
N GLY A 1031 27.54 -49.33 21.94
CA GLY A 1031 28.06 -49.85 23.21
C GLY A 1031 28.87 -48.77 23.97
N ASN A 1032 28.40 -48.46 25.19
CA ASN A 1032 29.13 -47.99 26.39
C ASN A 1032 29.32 -46.48 26.68
N ASN A 1033 28.50 -46.02 27.64
CA ASN A 1033 28.88 -45.55 29.00
C ASN A 1033 30.36 -45.23 29.27
N ALA A 1034 30.62 -44.08 29.92
CA ALA A 1034 30.82 -44.00 31.38
C ALA A 1034 31.31 -42.60 31.84
N THR A 1035 30.75 -42.14 32.97
CA THR A 1035 31.37 -41.47 34.15
C THR A 1035 32.58 -40.54 33.93
N GLY A 1036 32.70 -39.34 34.50
CA GLY A 1036 32.25 -38.84 35.80
C GLY A 1036 33.41 -38.03 36.43
N ALA A 1037 33.10 -37.07 37.30
CA ALA A 1037 33.87 -36.63 38.47
C ALA A 1037 33.78 -35.10 38.69
N ALA A 1038 33.31 -34.77 39.89
CA ALA A 1038 33.37 -33.47 40.52
C ALA A 1038 34.73 -33.26 41.21
N ASN A 1039 35.10 -32.00 41.46
CA ASN A 1039 35.74 -31.59 42.72
C ASN A 1039 35.64 -30.08 42.94
N ALA A 1040 35.60 -29.71 44.22
CA ALA A 1040 35.18 -28.43 44.77
C ALA A 1040 36.36 -27.60 45.35
N ALA A 1041 36.28 -26.26 45.14
CA ALA A 1041 36.54 -25.09 46.03
C ALA A 1041 37.88 -24.96 46.84
N PRO A 1042 38.22 -23.84 47.53
CA PRO A 1042 37.54 -22.53 47.73
C PRO A 1042 38.45 -21.24 47.75
N ASN A 1043 37.84 -20.10 48.17
CA ASN A 1043 38.35 -18.75 48.55
C ASN A 1043 38.36 -17.67 47.43
N GLY A 1044 37.87 -16.43 47.57
CA GLY A 1044 37.21 -15.71 48.67
C GLY A 1044 37.30 -14.17 48.46
N ALA A 1045 36.16 -13.48 48.68
CA ALA A 1045 35.95 -12.06 49.03
C ALA A 1045 36.12 -10.91 47.98
N GLY A 1046 35.08 -10.06 47.89
CA GLY A 1046 35.14 -8.69 47.36
C GLY A 1046 33.79 -8.13 46.88
N ALA A 1047 33.04 -7.48 47.77
CA ALA A 1047 31.70 -6.91 47.54
C ALA A 1047 31.72 -5.45 47.04
N GLY A 1048 30.62 -5.04 46.39
CA GLY A 1048 30.24 -3.65 46.07
C GLY A 1048 29.76 -3.54 44.62
N GLY A 1049 28.63 -2.95 44.26
CA GLY A 1049 27.58 -2.19 44.93
C GLY A 1049 26.66 -1.70 43.80
N GLY A 1050 25.34 -1.75 44.00
CA GLY A 1050 24.34 -1.47 42.97
C GLY A 1050 24.29 0.00 42.54
N GLY A 1051 23.89 0.22 41.29
CA GLY A 1051 23.59 1.54 40.72
C GLY A 1051 22.51 1.40 39.65
N GLY A 1052 21.26 1.23 40.09
CA GLY A 1052 20.09 1.39 39.23
C GLY A 1052 19.85 2.87 38.98
N ALA A 1053 20.02 3.31 37.73
CA ALA A 1053 19.68 4.67 37.32
C ALA A 1053 18.17 4.75 37.04
N ASN A 1054 17.47 5.45 37.93
CA ASN A 1054 16.08 5.87 37.80
C ASN A 1054 15.90 6.82 36.61
N ASN A 1055 15.09 6.44 35.63
CA ASN A 1055 14.46 7.39 34.70
C ASN A 1055 13.16 7.90 35.34
N ASN A 1056 13.25 8.98 36.11
CA ASN A 1056 12.07 9.73 36.54
C ASN A 1056 11.55 10.57 35.38
N ASN A 1057 10.53 10.06 34.69
CA ASN A 1057 9.62 10.89 33.91
C ASN A 1057 8.81 11.76 34.87
N THR A 1058 9.05 13.06 34.87
CA THR A 1058 8.15 14.05 35.47
C THR A 1058 6.85 14.09 34.69
N ALA A 1059 5.79 13.61 35.33
CA ALA A 1059 4.42 13.69 34.86
C ALA A 1059 3.98 15.15 34.68
N THR A 1060 3.71 15.55 33.44
CA THR A 1060 2.95 16.75 33.11
C THR A 1060 1.56 16.34 32.65
N GLY A 1061 0.54 16.80 33.39
CA GLY A 1061 -0.85 16.91 32.95
C GLY A 1061 -1.57 15.63 32.55
N THR A 1062 -2.40 15.11 33.44
CA THR A 1062 -3.49 14.19 33.08
C THR A 1062 -4.53 14.92 32.23
N GLU A 1063 -4.27 15.04 30.93
CA GLU A 1063 -5.35 15.23 29.96
C GLU A 1063 -6.16 13.94 29.91
N ASN A 1064 -7.50 14.05 29.96
CA ASN A 1064 -8.41 12.94 29.68
C ASN A 1064 -7.94 12.24 28.39
N PRO A 1065 -7.96 10.89 28.29
CA PRO A 1065 -7.66 10.20 27.05
C PRO A 1065 -8.70 10.60 26.01
N SER A 1066 -8.40 11.64 25.24
CA SER A 1066 -9.27 12.14 24.18
C SER A 1066 -9.49 10.99 23.20
N ASN A 1067 -10.75 10.61 22.96
CA ASN A 1067 -11.17 9.60 21.98
C ASN A 1067 -10.66 9.96 20.58
N GLN A 1068 -9.40 9.62 20.29
CA GLN A 1068 -8.83 9.79 18.96
C GLN A 1068 -9.27 8.62 18.10
N TRP A 1069 -9.57 8.87 16.83
CA TRP A 1069 -10.07 7.84 15.92
C TRP A 1069 -9.06 7.53 14.83
N ARG A 1070 -9.11 6.31 14.32
CA ARG A 1070 -8.46 5.90 13.09
C ARG A 1070 -9.51 5.74 12.00
N ARG A 1071 -9.17 6.16 10.78
CA ARG A 1071 -9.98 5.96 9.59
C ARG A 1071 -9.16 5.24 8.53
N CYS A 1072 -9.78 4.26 7.89
CA CYS A 1072 -9.19 3.55 6.77
C CYS A 1072 -9.16 4.50 5.56
N VAL A 1073 -8.00 4.64 4.93
CA VAL A 1073 -7.85 5.58 3.80
C VAL A 1073 -8.61 5.16 2.54
N ARG A 1074 -9.05 3.90 2.42
CA ARG A 1074 -9.69 3.37 1.20
C ARG A 1074 -11.18 3.10 1.33
N CYS A 1075 -11.60 2.43 2.40
CA CYS A 1075 -13.00 2.02 2.61
C CYS A 1075 -13.71 2.80 3.72
N THR A 1076 -13.06 3.85 4.23
CA THR A 1076 -13.55 4.79 5.26
C THR A 1076 -14.00 4.19 6.58
N SER A 1077 -13.96 2.86 6.75
CA SER A 1077 -14.12 2.17 8.03
C SER A 1077 -13.39 2.89 9.15
N VAL A 1078 -13.98 2.89 10.35
CA VAL A 1078 -13.44 3.57 11.53
C VAL A 1078 -13.14 2.58 12.65
N MET A 1079 -12.20 2.96 13.50
CA MET A 1079 -11.96 2.33 14.79
C MET A 1079 -11.44 3.36 15.78
N GLU A 1080 -11.72 3.18 17.06
CA GLU A 1080 -11.10 3.99 18.10
C GLU A 1080 -9.59 3.75 18.12
N ASP A 1081 -8.82 4.84 18.21
CA ASP A 1081 -7.43 4.76 18.59
C ASP A 1081 -7.37 4.51 20.09
N SER A 1082 -6.57 3.53 20.50
CA SER A 1082 -6.23 3.34 21.90
C SER A 1082 -4.83 3.95 22.11
N PRO A 1083 -4.72 5.25 22.43
CA PRO A 1083 -3.43 5.85 22.73
C PRO A 1083 -2.91 5.24 24.03
N GLY A 1084 -2.00 4.28 23.89
CA GLY A 1084 -0.99 4.03 24.91
C GLY A 1084 -1.47 3.60 26.30
N ASN A 1085 -2.50 2.75 26.43
CA ASN A 1085 -2.58 1.83 27.57
C ASN A 1085 -1.48 0.75 27.42
N HIS A 1086 -0.22 1.20 27.43
CA HIS A 1086 1.01 0.43 27.25
C HIS A 1086 1.30 -0.56 28.39
N SER A 1087 0.36 -0.78 29.30
CA SER A 1087 0.51 -1.75 30.39
C SER A 1087 0.13 -3.18 29.99
N LYS A 1088 -0.53 -3.37 28.83
CA LYS A 1088 -1.12 -4.65 28.41
C LYS A 1088 -0.52 -5.14 27.09
N ALA A 1089 0.42 -6.07 27.21
CA ALA A 1089 1.21 -6.60 26.09
C ALA A 1089 0.37 -7.42 25.10
N GLY A 1090 -0.66 -8.13 25.59
CA GLY A 1090 -1.57 -8.94 24.79
C GLY A 1090 -2.42 -8.13 23.82
N PHE A 1091 -3.09 -7.09 24.33
CA PHE A 1091 -3.92 -6.17 23.59
C PHE A 1091 -3.09 -5.39 22.59
N THR A 1092 -1.94 -4.87 23.02
CA THR A 1092 -0.99 -4.18 22.13
C THR A 1092 -0.55 -5.11 21.00
N PHE A 1093 -0.27 -6.38 21.29
CA PHE A 1093 0.08 -7.36 20.26
C PHE A 1093 -1.07 -7.53 19.26
N VAL A 1094 -2.30 -7.79 19.70
CA VAL A 1094 -3.46 -8.01 18.80
C VAL A 1094 -3.75 -6.75 17.96
N LEU A 1095 -3.75 -5.57 18.57
CA LEU A 1095 -3.95 -4.29 17.89
C LEU A 1095 -2.82 -3.99 16.90
N ALA A 1096 -1.57 -4.29 17.25
CA ALA A 1096 -0.40 -4.10 16.40
C ALA A 1096 -0.33 -5.09 15.23
N GLN A 1097 -1.16 -6.14 15.20
CA GLN A 1097 -1.35 -6.98 14.00
C GLN A 1097 -2.44 -6.40 13.06
N GLN A 1098 -3.27 -5.48 13.54
CA GLN A 1098 -4.30 -4.77 12.77
C GLN A 1098 -3.78 -3.44 12.19
N ARG A 1099 -2.54 -3.46 11.66
CA ARG A 1099 -1.90 -2.28 11.01
C ARG A 1099 -2.63 -1.83 9.75
N LYS A 1100 -3.37 -2.75 9.14
CA LYS A 1100 -4.17 -2.53 7.94
C LYS A 1100 -5.63 -2.82 8.25
N CYS A 1101 -6.52 -2.10 7.59
CA CYS A 1101 -7.94 -2.39 7.60
C CYS A 1101 -8.22 -3.76 6.97
N SER A 1102 -9.41 -4.31 7.18
CA SER A 1102 -9.87 -5.55 6.53
C SER A 1102 -9.72 -5.52 5.00
N CYS A 1103 -9.92 -4.36 4.36
CA CYS A 1103 -9.68 -4.15 2.91
C CYS A 1103 -8.19 -4.07 2.51
N GLY A 1104 -7.25 -4.16 3.45
CA GLY A 1104 -5.81 -4.14 3.19
C GLY A 1104 -5.17 -2.77 3.03
N ALA A 1105 -5.97 -1.69 3.08
CA ALA A 1105 -5.46 -0.32 3.13
C ALA A 1105 -4.99 0.05 4.55
N TRP A 1106 -4.22 1.12 4.66
CA TRP A 1106 -3.65 1.56 5.93
C TRP A 1106 -4.63 2.40 6.76
N TRP A 1107 -4.39 2.40 8.06
CA TRP A 1107 -5.04 3.29 9.01
C TRP A 1107 -4.32 4.63 9.08
N ALA A 1108 -5.10 5.71 9.18
CA ALA A 1108 -4.60 7.02 9.53
C ALA A 1108 -5.38 7.61 10.69
N LEU A 1109 -4.73 8.42 11.51
CA LEU A 1109 -5.38 9.18 12.57
C LEU A 1109 -6.24 10.28 11.96
N VAL A 1110 -7.44 10.42 12.48
CA VAL A 1110 -8.31 11.55 12.20
C VAL A 1110 -7.76 12.77 12.97
N PRO A 1111 -7.66 13.96 12.34
CA PRO A 1111 -7.29 15.19 13.03
C PRO A 1111 -8.18 15.40 14.26
N LYS A 1112 -7.59 15.77 15.40
CA LYS A 1112 -8.38 16.23 16.55
C LYS A 1112 -8.97 17.59 16.15
N ALA A 1113 -10.25 17.81 16.41
CA ALA A 1113 -10.85 19.14 16.22
C ALA A 1113 -10.05 20.16 17.04
N THR A 1114 -9.22 20.96 16.37
CA THR A 1114 -8.48 22.03 17.00
C THR A 1114 -9.43 23.19 17.24
N THR A 1115 -9.74 23.49 18.49
CA THR A 1115 -10.20 24.83 18.91
C THR A 1115 -9.06 25.81 18.71
N THR A 1116 -8.81 26.20 17.46
CA THR A 1116 -7.98 27.36 17.15
C THR A 1116 -8.87 28.59 17.20
N GLY A 1117 -8.78 29.34 18.30
CA GLY A 1117 -9.09 30.77 18.26
C GLY A 1117 -8.04 31.46 17.40
N SER A 1118 -8.33 31.62 16.11
CA SER A 1118 -7.64 32.59 15.28
C SER A 1118 -8.56 33.80 15.11
N THR A 1119 -8.10 34.94 15.63
CA THR A 1119 -8.55 36.25 15.20
C THR A 1119 -8.34 36.35 13.69
N GLY A 1120 -9.43 36.27 12.93
CA GLY A 1120 -9.40 36.41 11.48
C GLY A 1120 -9.05 37.83 11.05
N GLN A 1121 -8.14 37.93 10.07
CA GLN A 1121 -8.28 38.88 8.98
C GLN A 1121 -8.54 38.05 7.72
N GLY A 1122 -9.67 38.33 7.08
CA GLY A 1122 -10.24 37.51 6.03
C GLY A 1122 -9.63 37.73 4.65
N SER A 1123 -9.74 36.69 3.82
CA SER A 1123 -9.79 36.80 2.37
C SER A 1123 -10.97 35.97 1.88
N THR A 1124 -11.96 36.68 1.33
CA THR A 1124 -13.18 36.17 0.72
C THR A 1124 -12.87 35.45 -0.59
N ALA A 1125 -13.26 34.19 -0.72
CA ALA A 1125 -13.44 33.52 -2.00
C ALA A 1125 -14.95 33.47 -2.31
N THR A 1126 -15.35 34.11 -3.39
CA THR A 1126 -16.69 34.07 -3.98
C THR A 1126 -16.87 32.79 -4.77
N GLU A 1127 -17.81 31.95 -4.36
CA GLU A 1127 -18.40 30.88 -5.18
C GLU A 1127 -19.45 31.51 -6.11
N GLU A 1128 -19.27 31.37 -7.43
CA GLU A 1128 -20.33 31.51 -8.41
C GLU A 1128 -20.92 30.12 -8.68
N GLU A 1129 -22.16 29.91 -8.22
CA GLU A 1129 -23.05 28.85 -8.67
C GLU A 1129 -23.65 29.25 -10.02
N GLY A 1130 -23.66 28.33 -10.98
CA GLY A 1130 -24.42 28.43 -12.23
C GLY A 1130 -25.07 27.08 -12.54
N GLU A 1131 -26.39 27.13 -12.74
CA GLU A 1131 -27.35 26.04 -12.99
C GLU A 1131 -26.96 25.02 -14.07
#